data_AF-A0A8C8RTW1-F1
#
_entry.id   AF-A0A8C8RTW1-F1
#
_cell.length_a   1.000
_cell.length_b   1.000
_cell.length_c   1.000
_cell.angle_alpha   90.00
_cell.angle_beta   90.00
_cell.angle_gamma   90.00
#
_symmetry.space_group_name_H-M   'P 1'
#
loop_
_entity.id
_entity.type
_entity.pdbx_description
1 polymer ?
#
loop_
_entity_poly.entity_id
_entity_poly.type
_entity_poly.pdbx_seq_one_letter_code
_entity_poly.pdbx_strand_id
1 'polypeptide(L)'
;MVPGGETTLSYGAAAQTPTEGLKPVEAQGPGRQDSKELPAGGPLPCLRRPQPASTWPGSRSARTLYLLGALHLSRERGATRTAAAFPRRCNERLTARPSNGACYGSGPAPHPARPFIAQEERRGAGWVLGGQGCPHAHARETPARRGPALPDLLREMRRSPFPFPALWFGCEAGRLWAGAGFLPLPLPSLQGSSQTPHPFLWGPRPAPASAARGWPPLGGAELGAGRAAGQFAPFLPRERVQSPRGSSPARAMLRGALRLLSPQLRSLELSGPHPFSGSTAGREENPSSFLGTRWKDRAETVIIGGGCIGVSLAYHLAKAGMKDVILLEKSELTAGSTWHAAGLTTYFHPGINLKKIHYYSIKLYEKLEEETGQAVGFHQPGSIRIASTPTRVDEFKYQMTRAGWHPTEQYLIGPERIHELFPLLNMEKVLAGLYNPGDGHIDPYSLTMALAAGARKYGALLNYPVQVTNLSPRSDGTWEVETPHGIIRTNRIVNTAGFWAREIGSMIGLHHPLIPVHHQYVVTSTIPEVKALKMELPVLRDLEGSYYLRQERDGLLFGPYESQEKMKLQESWVTNGVPPGFGKELFESDLDRIMDHIEAAMAMVPILRQADIINTVAGPITYSPDILPMVGPHQGVRNYWVAIGFGYGIIHAGGIGKYVSDWILGGEPPFDLIELDPNRYGKWTTTQYTAAKARESYGFNNIVGYPKEERFAGRPTERVSGLYEVLKSKCSWGFHAGWEQPHWFYKPGDETGYKPSFRRTNWFEPVGREYKQVMEKVGVIDLTPFGKFIVKGNDSVKLLDHLFANVIPKVGSTNISHMLTPRGQVYAELTVSHLSPGEFLLVTGSGSELHDLRWIEEEAVKGGYNVEIKNSTDEMGVLGIAGPYARKVLQKLTTEDLSDAAFKFLQSRHIKLSNIAATAIRISYTGELGWELYHRREDSEALYNVIMEAGQEEGIDNFGTYALNALRLEKAFRAWGAEMNCDTNPLEAGLDYFIKLNKPVDFRGKQALKQIKEKGLKRRLVYLTLETPDIDPEGNESVWHNGRVIGNTTSGNYSYSTQQSLAFAYVPTELSKVGQKLEVELLRKNYSATVVEEPLVLTEQTRMRLQKRGGSAKV
;
A
#
# COMPACT_ATOMS: atom_id res chain seq x y z
N MET A 1 72.66 -35.67 25.61
CA MET A 1 72.10 -35.75 24.24
C MET A 1 70.98 -34.71 24.19
N VAL A 2 71.23 -33.48 23.74
CA VAL A 2 71.66 -33.06 22.38
C VAL A 2 70.55 -33.38 21.36
N PRO A 3 69.78 -32.36 20.91
CA PRO A 3 68.78 -32.51 19.87
C PRO A 3 69.37 -32.31 18.46
N GLY A 4 68.65 -32.79 17.45
CA GLY A 4 68.88 -32.50 16.04
C GLY A 4 67.84 -33.23 15.17
N GLY A 5 67.40 -32.68 14.05
CA GLY A 5 67.63 -31.32 13.56
C GLY A 5 67.07 -31.11 12.16
N GLU A 6 66.48 -29.93 11.93
CA GLU A 6 66.26 -29.29 10.62
C GLU A 6 65.27 -29.99 9.63
N THR A 7 64.58 -29.29 8.72
CA THR A 7 64.53 -27.85 8.43
C THR A 7 63.11 -27.38 8.05
N THR A 8 62.79 -26.14 8.40
CA THR A 8 61.75 -25.29 7.78
C THR A 8 62.40 -23.95 7.37
N LEU A 9 61.74 -23.13 6.53
CA LEU A 9 62.22 -21.96 5.74
C LEU A 9 62.49 -22.36 4.26
N SER A 10 62.02 -21.73 3.18
CA SER A 10 61.73 -20.32 2.76
C SER A 10 62.95 -19.51 2.31
N TYR A 11 62.87 -18.69 1.24
CA TYR A 11 63.30 -17.27 1.21
C TYR A 11 63.19 -16.55 -0.16
N GLY A 12 63.19 -15.21 -0.10
CA GLY A 12 63.38 -14.23 -1.19
C GLY A 12 62.63 -12.91 -0.91
N ALA A 13 63.12 -11.92 -0.13
CA ALA A 13 64.30 -11.04 -0.27
C ALA A 13 64.15 -9.99 -1.41
N ALA A 14 64.47 -8.70 -1.26
CA ALA A 14 65.18 -7.92 -0.21
C ALA A 14 64.56 -6.48 -0.08
N ALA A 15 65.03 -5.48 0.69
CA ALA A 15 66.32 -5.25 1.38
C ALA A 15 66.24 -4.19 2.53
N GLN A 16 67.20 -4.28 3.48
CA GLN A 16 68.00 -3.23 4.19
C GLN A 16 67.34 -1.94 4.75
N THR A 17 67.70 -1.35 5.91
CA THR A 17 68.65 -1.67 7.03
C THR A 17 68.33 -0.80 8.29
N PRO A 18 68.82 -1.13 9.51
CA PRO A 18 68.47 -0.45 10.78
C PRO A 18 69.64 0.27 11.50
N THR A 19 69.34 0.94 12.63
CA THR A 19 70.27 1.17 13.77
C THR A 19 69.52 1.23 15.11
N GLU A 20 70.21 0.89 16.22
CA GLU A 20 69.65 0.75 17.58
C GLU A 20 69.97 1.95 18.51
N GLY A 21 69.37 1.97 19.72
CA GLY A 21 69.48 3.09 20.67
C GLY A 21 69.30 2.77 22.17
N LEU A 22 69.91 1.69 22.66
CA LEU A 22 70.29 1.40 24.07
C LEU A 22 69.29 1.52 25.26
N LYS A 23 69.32 0.45 26.06
CA LYS A 23 68.81 0.20 27.44
C LYS A 23 69.70 0.86 28.53
N PRO A 24 69.45 0.72 29.87
CA PRO A 24 68.25 0.29 30.63
C PRO A 24 67.97 1.05 32.00
N VAL A 25 66.97 0.57 32.77
CA VAL A 25 66.97 0.44 34.27
C VAL A 25 66.86 1.72 35.15
N GLU A 26 66.20 1.77 36.33
CA GLU A 26 65.41 0.83 37.17
C GLU A 26 64.15 1.60 37.68
N ALA A 27 62.91 1.13 37.50
CA ALA A 27 62.14 0.15 38.28
C ALA A 27 61.54 0.63 39.63
N GLN A 28 60.19 0.61 39.72
CA GLN A 28 59.41 -0.02 40.80
C GLN A 28 57.95 -0.22 40.36
N GLY A 29 57.31 -1.33 40.77
CA GLY A 29 55.89 -1.66 40.56
C GLY A 29 55.25 -2.08 41.90
N PRO A 30 54.18 -2.92 41.97
CA PRO A 30 53.45 -3.64 40.91
C PRO A 30 52.17 -2.83 40.50
N GLY A 31 50.99 -3.35 40.14
CA GLY A 31 50.43 -4.72 40.14
C GLY A 31 49.08 -4.84 39.40
N ARG A 32 48.16 -5.70 39.87
CA ARG A 32 46.94 -6.10 39.13
C ARG A 32 45.73 -6.49 40.01
N GLN A 33 44.54 -6.10 39.53
CA GLN A 33 43.29 -6.88 39.39
C GLN A 33 42.29 -7.15 40.55
N ASP A 34 41.02 -7.18 40.09
CA ASP A 34 39.83 -7.96 40.50
C ASP A 34 38.92 -7.59 41.72
N SER A 35 37.78 -6.97 41.35
CA SER A 35 36.39 -7.41 41.67
C SER A 35 35.59 -6.84 42.87
N LYS A 36 34.26 -6.73 42.60
CA LYS A 36 33.06 -6.71 43.47
C LYS A 36 32.66 -5.50 44.35
N GLU A 37 31.42 -5.06 44.06
CA GLU A 37 30.32 -4.69 44.99
C GLU A 37 30.32 -3.34 45.75
N LEU A 38 29.12 -3.01 46.25
CA LEU A 38 28.61 -1.73 46.81
C LEU A 38 28.98 -1.55 48.31
N PRO A 39 28.71 -0.39 49.00
CA PRO A 39 27.82 0.72 48.64
C PRO A 39 28.29 2.18 48.98
N ALA A 40 27.46 3.15 48.54
CA ALA A 40 27.09 4.44 49.18
C ALA A 40 28.13 5.43 49.77
N GLY A 41 27.99 6.71 49.41
CA GLY A 41 28.52 7.86 50.17
C GLY A 41 28.90 9.10 49.35
N GLY A 42 28.17 10.21 49.52
CA GLY A 42 28.65 11.57 49.17
C GLY A 42 29.01 12.36 50.44
N PRO A 43 29.02 13.72 50.45
CA PRO A 43 28.80 14.65 49.33
C PRO A 43 29.69 15.93 49.30
N LEU A 44 29.81 16.59 48.11
CA LEU A 44 30.01 18.05 47.92
C LEU A 44 31.30 18.71 48.54
N PRO A 45 31.56 20.05 48.44
CA PRO A 45 31.15 21.08 47.46
C PRO A 45 32.29 21.97 46.85
N CYS A 46 31.99 22.61 45.70
CA CYS A 46 32.31 24.01 45.31
C CYS A 46 33.75 24.65 45.26
N LEU A 47 34.01 25.26 44.08
CA LEU A 47 34.56 26.64 43.83
C LEU A 47 36.04 27.03 44.10
N ARG A 48 36.81 27.31 43.03
CA ARG A 48 37.21 28.69 42.55
C ARG A 48 38.13 28.69 41.29
N ARG A 49 38.32 29.87 40.68
CA ARG A 49 39.18 30.16 39.48
C ARG A 49 40.56 30.77 39.89
N PRO A 50 41.50 30.98 38.94
CA PRO A 50 41.69 32.36 38.41
C PRO A 50 41.95 32.49 36.87
N GLN A 51 42.31 33.70 36.44
CA GLN A 51 42.55 34.24 35.06
C GLN A 51 43.91 35.02 35.06
N PRO A 52 44.36 35.84 34.06
CA PRO A 52 43.82 36.29 32.75
C PRO A 52 44.64 35.68 31.57
N ALA A 53 45.08 36.26 30.43
CA ALA A 53 45.03 37.54 29.64
C ALA A 53 45.49 37.18 28.18
N SER A 54 45.46 37.97 27.09
CA SER A 54 44.93 39.29 26.60
C SER A 54 44.82 39.15 25.03
N THR A 55 44.77 40.09 24.06
CA THR A 55 44.95 41.55 23.84
C THR A 55 43.91 42.09 22.81
N TRP A 56 44.04 43.35 22.33
CA TRP A 56 43.11 44.14 21.47
C TRP A 56 43.94 45.11 20.55
N PRO A 57 43.41 45.94 19.60
CA PRO A 57 42.03 46.48 19.51
C PRO A 57 41.35 46.68 18.12
N GLY A 58 40.04 47.00 18.14
CA GLY A 58 39.28 47.61 17.03
C GLY A 58 37.92 48.19 17.47
N SER A 59 37.75 49.51 17.46
CA SER A 59 36.55 50.24 17.97
C SER A 59 35.57 50.61 16.82
N ARG A 60 34.28 50.93 16.93
CA ARG A 60 33.30 51.49 17.92
C ARG A 60 31.87 51.07 17.44
N SER A 61 30.72 51.20 18.11
CA SER A 61 30.27 51.55 19.48
C SER A 61 28.75 51.25 19.58
N ALA A 62 28.25 50.43 20.53
CA ALA A 62 27.59 50.85 21.80
C ALA A 62 26.14 51.43 21.66
N ARG A 63 25.18 51.24 22.58
CA ARG A 63 24.99 50.41 23.81
C ARG A 63 23.47 50.44 24.21
N THR A 64 22.84 49.66 25.12
CA THR A 64 22.96 48.26 25.61
C THR A 64 22.02 48.04 26.84
N LEU A 65 21.14 47.02 26.82
CA LEU A 65 20.41 46.40 27.99
C LEU A 65 19.31 47.25 28.70
N TYR A 66 18.45 46.78 29.64
CA TYR A 66 18.38 45.50 30.43
C TYR A 66 16.95 45.16 31.00
N LEU A 67 16.76 43.88 31.38
CA LEU A 67 15.96 43.31 32.51
C LEU A 67 14.41 43.44 32.65
N LEU A 68 13.77 42.27 32.55
CA LEU A 68 12.82 41.62 33.51
C LEU A 68 12.20 42.41 34.69
N GLY A 69 10.90 42.15 34.95
CA GLY A 69 10.23 42.37 36.25
C GLY A 69 8.75 41.95 36.23
N ALA A 70 8.19 41.44 37.34
CA ALA A 70 6.81 40.93 37.38
C ALA A 70 6.05 41.24 38.70
N LEU A 71 4.75 41.52 38.54
CA LEU A 71 3.61 41.39 39.48
C LEU A 71 3.50 42.27 40.75
N HIS A 72 2.28 42.86 40.86
CA HIS A 72 1.39 43.02 42.04
C HIS A 72 1.30 44.31 42.88
N LEU A 73 0.07 44.90 42.83
CA LEU A 73 -0.71 45.59 43.89
C LEU A 73 -0.18 46.94 44.49
N SER A 74 -1.00 47.92 44.90
CA SER A 74 -2.44 48.25 44.71
C SER A 74 -2.77 49.66 45.28
N ARG A 75 -4.04 50.11 45.21
CA ARG A 75 -4.69 51.24 45.94
C ARG A 75 -4.37 52.70 45.52
N GLU A 76 -5.25 53.71 45.67
CA GLU A 76 -6.74 53.80 45.76
C GLU A 76 -7.23 55.29 45.74
N ARG A 77 -8.56 55.52 45.73
CA ARG A 77 -9.32 56.80 45.84
C ARG A 77 -9.40 57.66 44.56
N GLY A 78 -10.53 58.32 44.24
CA GLY A 78 -11.88 58.21 44.83
C GLY A 78 -12.89 59.29 44.33
N ALA A 79 -14.19 59.00 44.47
CA ALA A 79 -15.38 59.82 44.08
C ALA A 79 -15.66 59.93 42.55
N THR A 80 -16.91 59.91 42.04
CA THR A 80 -18.24 59.99 42.69
C THR A 80 -19.25 58.89 42.28
N ARG A 81 -19.96 58.41 43.31
CA ARG A 81 -21.26 57.68 43.40
C ARG A 81 -22.15 57.50 42.14
N THR A 82 -22.37 56.24 41.75
CA THR A 82 -23.68 55.52 41.94
C THR A 82 -23.49 54.00 41.81
N ALA A 83 -24.49 53.20 42.21
CA ALA A 83 -24.43 51.75 42.44
C ALA A 83 -25.80 51.08 42.15
N ALA A 84 -25.96 49.78 41.85
CA ALA A 84 -25.03 48.70 41.48
C ALA A 84 -25.82 47.46 40.94
N ALA A 85 -25.07 46.47 40.42
CA ALA A 85 -25.40 45.04 40.29
C ALA A 85 -26.35 44.51 39.18
N PHE A 86 -26.07 43.25 38.80
CA PHE A 86 -26.79 42.27 37.97
C PHE A 86 -28.31 42.16 38.26
N PRO A 87 -29.19 41.73 37.30
CA PRO A 87 -29.19 40.32 36.87
C PRO A 87 -29.78 39.95 35.47
N ARG A 88 -29.92 38.63 35.30
CA ARG A 88 -30.53 37.82 34.23
C ARG A 88 -31.84 38.33 33.57
N ARG A 89 -32.03 37.81 32.35
CA ARG A 89 -33.27 37.22 31.74
C ARG A 89 -34.19 38.05 30.84
N CYS A 90 -34.94 37.28 30.06
CA CYS A 90 -35.80 37.59 28.92
C CYS A 90 -37.13 38.26 29.28
N ASN A 91 -37.86 38.71 28.25
CA ASN A 91 -39.32 38.86 28.17
C ASN A 91 -39.69 39.10 26.68
N GLU A 92 -40.91 38.93 26.17
CA GLU A 92 -42.10 38.08 26.44
C GLU A 92 -43.04 38.32 25.21
N ARG A 93 -44.19 37.69 24.92
CA ARG A 93 -45.21 36.96 25.71
C ARG A 93 -46.14 36.18 24.75
N LEU A 94 -46.70 35.05 25.17
CA LEU A 94 -48.16 34.78 25.09
C LEU A 94 -48.56 33.52 25.89
N THR A 95 -49.74 33.63 26.51
CA THR A 95 -50.50 32.74 27.42
C THR A 95 -50.73 31.29 26.95
N ALA A 96 -51.04 30.27 27.79
CA ALA A 96 -51.62 30.27 29.15
C ALA A 96 -51.25 29.04 30.04
N ARG A 97 -51.82 28.99 31.26
CA ARG A 97 -51.77 27.93 32.32
C ARG A 97 -52.87 26.85 32.13
N PRO A 98 -52.99 25.74 32.93
CA PRO A 98 -52.52 25.45 34.32
C PRO A 98 -51.72 24.10 34.43
N SER A 99 -51.49 23.39 35.57
CA SER A 99 -51.85 23.49 37.02
C SER A 99 -50.83 22.72 37.90
N ASN A 100 -50.91 22.83 39.25
CA ASN A 100 -50.18 21.97 40.21
C ASN A 100 -51.09 20.85 40.81
N GLY A 101 -50.48 19.77 41.31
CA GLY A 101 -51.09 18.71 42.14
C GLY A 101 -50.02 17.77 42.71
N ALA A 102 -50.20 17.14 43.88
CA ALA A 102 -49.11 16.45 44.59
C ALA A 102 -49.53 15.28 45.53
N CYS A 103 -48.50 14.52 45.95
CA CYS A 103 -48.41 13.62 47.12
C CYS A 103 -49.00 12.19 47.11
N TYR A 104 -48.10 11.23 47.37
CA TYR A 104 -48.19 10.02 48.23
C TYR A 104 -49.44 9.11 48.27
N GLY A 105 -49.23 7.79 48.14
CA GLY A 105 -49.92 6.78 48.99
C GLY A 105 -50.18 5.38 48.40
N SER A 106 -49.61 4.34 49.04
CA SER A 106 -50.06 2.91 49.10
C SER A 106 -50.31 2.06 47.83
N GLY A 107 -49.77 0.82 47.83
CA GLY A 107 -50.29 -0.36 47.11
C GLY A 107 -50.92 -1.38 48.10
N PRO A 108 -50.86 -2.72 47.91
CA PRO A 108 -50.36 -3.50 46.75
C PRO A 108 -51.18 -4.76 46.32
N ALA A 109 -51.10 -5.17 45.03
CA ALA A 109 -51.43 -6.52 44.48
C ALA A 109 -52.91 -7.02 44.66
N PRO A 110 -53.34 -8.24 44.22
CA PRO A 110 -52.71 -9.29 43.38
C PRO A 110 -53.61 -9.79 42.19
N HIS A 111 -53.28 -10.97 41.61
CA HIS A 111 -54.06 -11.71 40.59
C HIS A 111 -55.37 -12.36 41.11
N PRO A 112 -56.31 -12.68 40.20
CA PRO A 112 -56.64 -14.08 39.86
C PRO A 112 -56.82 -14.29 38.33
N ALA A 113 -57.35 -15.41 37.79
CA ALA A 113 -57.08 -16.85 37.91
C ALA A 113 -58.22 -17.67 37.23
N ARG A 114 -57.83 -18.72 36.47
CA ARG A 114 -58.50 -19.98 36.00
C ARG A 114 -59.85 -20.41 36.67
N PRO A 115 -60.72 -21.32 36.09
CA PRO A 115 -60.29 -22.68 35.64
C PRO A 115 -61.17 -23.60 34.71
N PHE A 116 -60.59 -24.79 34.41
CA PHE A 116 -61.15 -26.18 34.42
C PHE A 116 -62.04 -26.85 33.31
N ILE A 117 -61.78 -28.19 33.20
CA ILE A 117 -62.65 -29.34 32.81
C ILE A 117 -62.79 -29.71 31.31
N ALA A 118 -63.22 -30.96 31.05
CA ALA A 118 -63.14 -31.74 29.80
C ALA A 118 -64.51 -32.36 29.40
N GLN A 119 -64.52 -33.34 28.47
CA GLN A 119 -65.69 -34.09 27.94
C GLN A 119 -66.69 -33.26 27.07
N GLU A 120 -67.43 -33.79 26.09
CA GLU A 120 -67.30 -35.00 25.25
C GLU A 120 -68.19 -34.90 23.96
N GLU A 121 -68.05 -35.86 23.03
CA GLU A 121 -69.10 -36.37 22.10
C GLU A 121 -69.85 -35.49 21.05
N ARG A 122 -69.72 -35.92 19.76
CA ARG A 122 -70.79 -36.09 18.73
C ARG A 122 -71.53 -34.85 18.15
N ARG A 123 -72.13 -34.84 16.94
CA ARG A 123 -72.14 -35.69 15.69
C ARG A 123 -71.80 -34.75 14.50
N GLY A 124 -71.20 -35.15 13.37
CA GLY A 124 -71.77 -35.95 12.25
C GLY A 124 -72.29 -35.02 11.10
N ALA A 125 -72.30 -35.38 9.81
CA ALA A 125 -71.89 -36.64 9.15
C ALA A 125 -71.68 -36.49 7.61
N GLY A 126 -70.94 -37.44 7.00
CA GLY A 126 -70.99 -37.80 5.55
C GLY A 126 -70.24 -36.87 4.57
N TRP A 127 -69.71 -37.32 3.42
CA TRP A 127 -69.72 -38.63 2.71
C TRP A 127 -68.30 -38.84 2.08
N VAL A 128 -67.58 -39.96 2.28
CA VAL A 128 -67.68 -41.34 1.70
C VAL A 128 -66.83 -41.57 0.43
N LEU A 129 -65.77 -42.39 0.57
CA LEU A 129 -65.15 -43.44 -0.30
C LEU A 129 -64.94 -43.18 -1.82
N GLY A 130 -63.94 -43.74 -2.52
CA GLY A 130 -62.83 -44.68 -2.22
C GLY A 130 -61.92 -44.80 -3.48
N GLY A 131 -60.87 -45.63 -3.58
CA GLY A 131 -60.35 -46.64 -2.66
C GLY A 131 -59.07 -47.35 -3.19
N GLN A 132 -58.87 -48.57 -2.71
CA GLN A 132 -57.74 -49.53 -2.85
C GLN A 132 -56.95 -49.60 -4.18
N GLY A 133 -55.65 -49.88 -4.07
CA GLY A 133 -54.78 -50.41 -5.13
C GLY A 133 -53.45 -50.92 -4.53
N CYS A 134 -53.13 -52.21 -4.71
CA CYS A 134 -51.98 -52.89 -4.07
C CYS A 134 -50.97 -53.44 -5.12
N PRO A 135 -49.81 -54.00 -4.74
CA PRO A 135 -48.59 -53.92 -5.55
C PRO A 135 -48.37 -55.09 -6.53
N HIS A 136 -47.34 -54.93 -7.38
CA HIS A 136 -46.73 -56.03 -8.14
C HIS A 136 -45.20 -56.04 -7.98
N ALA A 137 -44.67 -57.25 -7.76
CA ALA A 137 -43.26 -57.59 -7.80
C ALA A 137 -43.14 -59.08 -8.13
N HIS A 138 -42.28 -59.47 -9.09
CA HIS A 138 -41.76 -60.82 -9.38
C HIS A 138 -40.90 -60.77 -10.66
N ALA A 139 -39.93 -61.64 -10.94
CA ALA A 139 -39.26 -62.70 -10.17
C ALA A 139 -37.79 -62.79 -10.64
N ARG A 140 -36.79 -62.85 -9.72
CA ARG A 140 -36.07 -64.05 -9.24
C ARG A 140 -35.41 -64.94 -10.31
N GLU A 141 -34.13 -65.27 -10.08
CA GLU A 141 -33.71 -66.67 -9.85
C GLU A 141 -32.46 -66.76 -8.93
N THR A 142 -32.26 -67.93 -8.29
CA THR A 142 -31.24 -68.34 -7.28
C THR A 142 -31.21 -69.90 -7.28
N PRO A 143 -30.47 -70.71 -6.44
CA PRO A 143 -29.62 -70.41 -5.26
C PRO A 143 -28.34 -71.30 -5.06
N ALA A 144 -27.50 -70.94 -4.06
CA ALA A 144 -26.81 -71.84 -3.07
C ALA A 144 -25.92 -70.97 -2.14
N ARG A 145 -25.88 -71.01 -0.79
CA ARG A 145 -25.92 -72.03 0.29
C ARG A 145 -24.61 -72.81 0.56
N ARG A 146 -23.75 -72.27 1.45
CA ARG A 146 -23.31 -72.83 2.77
C ARG A 146 -22.06 -72.10 3.32
N GLY A 147 -21.95 -72.01 4.65
CA GLY A 147 -20.70 -71.86 5.42
C GLY A 147 -20.60 -73.02 6.44
N PRO A 148 -19.94 -72.90 7.61
CA PRO A 148 -19.02 -71.86 8.12
C PRO A 148 -17.68 -72.43 8.66
N ALA A 149 -16.76 -71.60 9.20
CA ALA A 149 -15.82 -71.99 10.27
C ALA A 149 -15.02 -70.80 10.87
N LEU A 150 -14.80 -70.86 12.19
CA LEU A 150 -13.61 -70.37 12.93
C LEU A 150 -13.10 -71.58 13.76
N PRO A 151 -11.82 -71.66 14.20
CA PRO A 151 -11.47 -71.06 15.49
C PRO A 151 -9.99 -70.62 15.65
N ASP A 152 -9.64 -70.18 16.87
CA ASP A 152 -8.32 -69.75 17.36
C ASP A 152 -7.27 -70.88 17.55
N LEU A 153 -6.00 -70.52 17.84
CA LEU A 153 -5.31 -70.84 19.13
C LEU A 153 -3.80 -70.50 19.17
N LEU A 154 -3.34 -69.90 20.30
CA LEU A 154 -1.99 -69.96 20.94
C LEU A 154 -0.80 -69.25 20.23
N ARG A 155 0.12 -68.50 20.89
CA ARG A 155 1.02 -68.71 22.08
C ARG A 155 2.21 -69.65 21.79
N GLU A 156 3.47 -69.44 22.25
CA GLU A 156 4.12 -68.32 22.98
C GLU A 156 5.68 -68.44 23.01
N MET A 157 6.37 -67.34 23.38
CA MET A 157 7.65 -67.28 24.13
C MET A 157 9.05 -67.65 23.55
N ARG A 158 10.04 -66.82 23.99
CA ARG A 158 11.51 -67.05 24.18
C ARG A 158 12.39 -67.02 22.91
N ARG A 159 13.63 -66.47 22.92
CA ARG A 159 14.54 -66.02 24.01
C ARG A 159 15.51 -64.90 23.52
N SER A 160 16.01 -64.08 24.46
CA SER A 160 17.11 -63.08 24.32
C SER A 160 18.52 -63.77 24.30
N PRO A 161 19.73 -63.10 24.23
CA PRO A 161 20.02 -61.66 24.48
C PRO A 161 21.22 -60.95 23.74
N PHE A 162 21.35 -59.64 24.03
CA PHE A 162 22.59 -58.80 24.14
C PHE A 162 23.41 -58.33 22.89
N PRO A 163 24.22 -57.22 23.00
CA PRO A 163 24.41 -56.24 21.90
C PRO A 163 25.86 -55.62 21.81
N PHE A 164 25.96 -54.33 21.38
CA PHE A 164 27.12 -53.40 21.49
C PHE A 164 28.34 -53.61 20.53
N PRO A 165 29.25 -52.62 20.31
CA PRO A 165 29.21 -51.16 20.61
C PRO A 165 29.77 -50.16 19.53
N ALA A 166 29.60 -48.86 19.83
CA ALA A 166 30.56 -47.73 19.70
C ALA A 166 31.08 -47.16 18.33
N LEU A 167 30.69 -45.90 18.07
CA LEU A 167 31.50 -44.64 18.04
C LEU A 167 32.73 -44.43 17.11
N TRP A 168 32.99 -43.11 16.91
CA TRP A 168 34.22 -42.38 16.48
C TRP A 168 34.41 -41.94 15.01
N PHE A 169 34.60 -40.62 14.88
CA PHE A 169 35.40 -39.78 13.96
C PHE A 169 36.28 -40.42 12.87
N GLY A 170 36.55 -39.64 11.81
CA GLY A 170 37.87 -39.66 11.14
C GLY A 170 37.93 -39.01 9.75
N CYS A 171 38.76 -37.97 9.57
CA CYS A 171 39.05 -37.35 8.28
C CYS A 171 39.99 -38.19 7.38
N GLU A 172 39.93 -37.94 6.06
CA GLU A 172 41.04 -37.70 5.07
C GLU A 172 42.38 -38.50 5.16
N ALA A 173 43.19 -38.71 4.11
CA ALA A 173 43.51 -37.84 2.97
C ALA A 173 44.34 -38.53 1.85
N GLY A 174 44.47 -37.89 0.68
CA GLY A 174 45.63 -38.01 -0.24
C GLY A 174 45.51 -39.01 -1.40
N ARG A 175 46.36 -38.97 -2.46
CA ARG A 175 47.47 -38.06 -2.86
C ARG A 175 47.60 -37.96 -4.41
N LEU A 176 48.60 -37.21 -4.89
CA LEU A 176 48.93 -36.90 -6.30
C LEU A 176 50.23 -37.65 -6.75
N TRP A 177 50.77 -37.62 -8.00
CA TRP A 177 50.51 -36.86 -9.24
C TRP A 177 51.20 -37.51 -10.50
N ALA A 178 51.24 -36.77 -11.62
CA ALA A 178 52.23 -36.81 -12.74
C ALA A 178 52.07 -37.79 -13.93
N GLY A 179 52.63 -37.39 -15.09
CA GLY A 179 52.73 -38.14 -16.37
C GLY A 179 52.79 -37.19 -17.60
N ALA A 180 53.54 -37.50 -18.67
CA ALA A 180 53.80 -36.55 -19.78
C ALA A 180 54.01 -37.15 -21.20
N GLY A 181 53.46 -36.45 -22.21
CA GLY A 181 54.01 -36.12 -23.55
C GLY A 181 54.48 -37.19 -24.56
N PHE A 182 54.12 -37.02 -25.85
CA PHE A 182 54.92 -37.44 -27.03
C PHE A 182 54.56 -36.61 -28.31
N LEU A 183 55.42 -36.67 -29.34
CA LEU A 183 55.43 -35.91 -30.62
C LEU A 183 55.46 -36.92 -31.83
N PRO A 184 55.22 -36.57 -33.12
CA PRO A 184 55.99 -35.56 -33.90
C PRO A 184 55.25 -34.79 -35.05
N LEU A 185 56.06 -34.10 -35.89
CA LEU A 185 55.78 -33.16 -37.02
C LEU A 185 55.75 -33.87 -38.41
N PRO A 186 55.62 -33.24 -39.63
CA PRO A 186 55.69 -31.80 -40.01
C PRO A 186 54.65 -31.27 -41.06
N LEU A 187 54.87 -30.01 -41.53
CA LEU A 187 54.11 -29.28 -42.58
C LEU A 187 54.58 -29.56 -44.03
N PRO A 188 53.79 -29.18 -45.06
CA PRO A 188 54.15 -28.00 -45.87
C PRO A 188 52.95 -27.08 -46.24
N SER A 189 53.18 -26.07 -47.10
CA SER A 189 52.29 -24.92 -47.38
C SER A 189 51.85 -24.80 -48.85
N LEU A 190 50.80 -23.98 -49.14
CA LEU A 190 50.79 -22.94 -50.20
C LEU A 190 49.47 -22.11 -50.29
N GLN A 191 49.66 -20.82 -50.64
CA GLN A 191 48.80 -19.74 -51.22
C GLN A 191 47.32 -19.98 -51.62
N GLY A 192 46.49 -18.90 -51.62
CA GLY A 192 45.32 -18.83 -52.55
C GLY A 192 44.08 -17.95 -52.27
N SER A 193 44.21 -16.67 -51.92
CA SER A 193 43.21 -15.56 -52.07
C SER A 193 41.69 -15.80 -52.31
N SER A 194 40.85 -15.09 -51.52
CA SER A 194 39.73 -14.21 -51.93
C SER A 194 38.32 -14.41 -51.30
N GLN A 195 37.58 -13.29 -51.24
CA GLN A 195 36.15 -13.06 -50.95
C GLN A 195 35.58 -13.31 -49.53
N THR A 196 35.14 -12.20 -48.93
CA THR A 196 34.16 -12.02 -47.84
C THR A 196 32.72 -12.14 -48.40
N PRO A 197 31.65 -12.46 -47.62
CA PRO A 197 31.10 -11.54 -46.59
C PRO A 197 30.41 -12.15 -45.34
N HIS A 198 30.06 -11.25 -44.42
CA HIS A 198 29.02 -11.39 -43.36
C HIS A 198 27.60 -11.59 -43.94
N PRO A 199 26.54 -11.76 -43.11
CA PRO A 199 26.42 -12.49 -41.83
C PRO A 199 25.26 -13.52 -41.86
N PHE A 200 25.07 -14.31 -40.78
CA PHE A 200 23.87 -15.15 -40.64
C PHE A 200 22.63 -14.35 -40.25
N LEU A 201 21.57 -14.48 -41.05
CA LEU A 201 20.22 -13.95 -40.80
C LEU A 201 19.33 -14.95 -40.06
N TRP A 202 18.23 -14.46 -39.49
CA TRP A 202 17.21 -15.26 -38.82
C TRP A 202 16.45 -16.20 -39.76
N GLY A 203 16.13 -17.40 -39.26
CA GLY A 203 15.19 -18.37 -39.85
C GLY A 203 13.87 -18.47 -39.06
N PRO A 204 12.76 -18.96 -39.67
CA PRO A 204 11.41 -18.67 -39.18
C PRO A 204 10.81 -19.64 -38.15
N ARG A 205 9.70 -19.19 -37.55
CA ARG A 205 8.85 -19.88 -36.55
C ARG A 205 8.19 -21.16 -37.10
N PRO A 206 7.90 -22.15 -36.23
CA PRO A 206 6.81 -23.10 -36.48
C PRO A 206 5.44 -22.44 -36.22
N ALA A 207 4.41 -22.86 -36.96
CA ALA A 207 3.03 -22.41 -36.77
C ALA A 207 2.20 -23.45 -35.97
N PRO A 208 1.17 -23.02 -35.19
CA PRO A 208 0.30 -23.94 -34.47
C PRO A 208 -0.71 -24.63 -35.40
N ALA A 209 -0.98 -25.92 -35.16
CA ALA A 209 -1.94 -26.69 -35.93
C ALA A 209 -3.40 -26.35 -35.55
N SER A 210 -4.28 -26.30 -36.55
CA SER A 210 -5.72 -26.12 -36.38
C SER A 210 -6.45 -27.46 -36.24
N ALA A 211 -7.49 -27.51 -35.42
CA ALA A 211 -8.41 -28.64 -35.32
C ALA A 211 -9.85 -28.12 -35.26
N ALA A 212 -10.68 -28.55 -36.20
CA ALA A 212 -12.06 -28.06 -36.34
C ALA A 212 -13.07 -28.97 -35.62
N ARG A 213 -14.00 -28.33 -34.90
CA ARG A 213 -15.34 -28.76 -34.46
C ARG A 213 -16.02 -27.49 -33.93
N GLY A 214 -17.25 -27.13 -34.24
CA GLY A 214 -18.34 -27.90 -34.85
C GLY A 214 -19.62 -27.57 -34.08
N TRP A 215 -20.22 -26.40 -34.34
CA TRP A 215 -21.43 -25.95 -33.63
C TRP A 215 -22.69 -26.56 -34.27
N PRO A 216 -23.67 -27.04 -33.48
CA PRO A 216 -24.95 -27.52 -34.00
C PRO A 216 -25.92 -26.35 -34.27
N PRO A 217 -26.69 -26.37 -35.37
CA PRO A 217 -27.82 -25.47 -35.60
C PRO A 217 -29.15 -26.09 -35.15
N LEU A 218 -30.12 -25.23 -34.79
CA LEU A 218 -31.59 -25.31 -35.03
C LEU A 218 -32.35 -24.51 -33.95
N GLY A 219 -33.47 -23.89 -34.33
CA GLY A 219 -34.37 -23.15 -33.42
C GLY A 219 -34.59 -21.70 -33.84
N GLY A 220 -35.42 -21.48 -34.86
CA GLY A 220 -35.82 -20.15 -35.33
C GLY A 220 -37.33 -19.96 -35.38
N ALA A 221 -37.77 -18.75 -35.04
CA ALA A 221 -39.03 -18.12 -35.41
C ALA A 221 -38.64 -16.72 -35.92
N GLU A 222 -39.01 -16.29 -37.13
CA GLU A 222 -40.31 -15.67 -37.46
C GLU A 222 -40.62 -14.42 -36.61
N LEU A 223 -40.93 -13.24 -37.15
CA LEU A 223 -41.14 -12.80 -38.55
C LEU A 223 -40.87 -11.27 -38.63
N GLY A 224 -40.56 -10.72 -39.80
CA GLY A 224 -40.47 -9.25 -39.98
C GLY A 224 -39.58 -8.78 -41.13
N ALA A 225 -40.14 -8.67 -42.34
CA ALA A 225 -39.40 -8.19 -43.52
C ALA A 225 -39.53 -6.68 -43.71
N GLY A 226 -38.40 -6.01 -44.01
CA GLY A 226 -38.36 -4.59 -44.42
C GLY A 226 -37.31 -4.38 -45.51
N ARG A 227 -37.73 -4.21 -46.76
CA ARG A 227 -36.82 -4.00 -47.91
C ARG A 227 -36.49 -2.52 -48.11
N ALA A 228 -35.21 -2.21 -48.28
CA ALA A 228 -34.75 -1.14 -49.16
C ALA A 228 -33.40 -1.59 -49.78
N ALA A 229 -33.18 -1.33 -51.07
CA ALA A 229 -31.98 -1.73 -51.79
C ALA A 229 -31.26 -0.50 -52.34
N GLY A 230 -29.92 -0.54 -52.34
CA GLY A 230 -29.06 0.49 -52.93
C GLY A 230 -27.71 -0.12 -53.31
N GLN A 231 -27.49 -0.32 -54.60
CA GLN A 231 -26.20 -0.73 -55.15
C GLN A 231 -25.33 0.53 -55.36
N PHE A 232 -24.00 0.42 -55.20
CA PHE A 232 -23.04 0.60 -56.31
C PHE A 232 -21.62 0.16 -55.90
N ALA A 233 -20.73 0.06 -56.88
CA ALA A 233 -19.43 -0.63 -56.80
C ALA A 233 -18.22 0.34 -56.63
N PRO A 234 -17.00 -0.14 -56.32
CA PRO A 234 -15.91 0.68 -55.81
C PRO A 234 -14.99 1.27 -56.90
N PHE A 235 -14.08 2.17 -56.48
CA PHE A 235 -12.95 2.66 -57.27
C PHE A 235 -11.61 2.54 -56.52
N LEU A 236 -10.54 2.37 -57.29
CA LEU A 236 -9.14 2.17 -56.90
C LEU A 236 -8.23 3.06 -57.80
N PRO A 237 -6.90 3.21 -57.58
CA PRO A 237 -6.30 4.53 -57.35
C PRO A 237 -5.48 5.08 -58.54
N ARG A 238 -4.78 6.21 -58.33
CA ARG A 238 -3.78 6.77 -59.28
C ARG A 238 -2.51 7.28 -58.59
N GLU A 239 -1.46 7.46 -59.39
CA GLU A 239 -0.05 7.48 -59.00
C GLU A 239 0.61 8.89 -58.97
N ARG A 240 1.93 8.91 -58.74
CA ARG A 240 2.79 10.10 -58.55
C ARG A 240 3.40 10.62 -59.87
N VAL A 241 3.75 11.92 -59.93
CA VAL A 241 4.82 12.48 -60.80
C VAL A 241 5.60 13.58 -60.03
N GLN A 242 6.74 14.05 -60.56
CA GLN A 242 7.78 14.95 -59.98
C GLN A 242 7.96 16.23 -60.85
N SER A 243 8.65 17.33 -60.49
CA SER A 243 9.23 17.99 -59.27
C SER A 243 9.64 19.44 -59.73
N PRO A 244 10.76 20.15 -59.39
CA PRO A 244 11.65 20.23 -58.21
C PRO A 244 11.96 21.67 -57.67
N ARG A 245 12.67 21.74 -56.52
CA ARG A 245 13.66 22.74 -55.99
C ARG A 245 13.73 24.20 -56.54
N GLY A 246 13.84 25.20 -55.65
CA GLY A 246 14.32 26.57 -55.98
C GLY A 246 14.62 27.51 -54.79
N SER A 247 15.82 28.09 -54.75
CA SER A 247 16.53 28.92 -53.74
C SER A 247 15.97 30.30 -53.30
N SER A 248 16.47 30.78 -52.13
CA SER A 248 16.46 32.19 -51.60
C SER A 248 17.78 32.93 -52.00
N PRO A 249 18.20 34.18 -51.57
CA PRO A 249 17.61 35.15 -50.62
C PRO A 249 17.80 36.70 -50.86
N ALA A 250 17.23 37.50 -49.93
CA ALA A 250 17.74 38.76 -49.30
C ALA A 250 17.90 40.15 -50.01
N ARG A 251 17.31 41.20 -49.39
CA ARG A 251 17.85 42.55 -49.02
C ARG A 251 16.75 43.37 -48.28
N ALA A 252 16.95 43.99 -47.10
CA ALA A 252 17.66 45.25 -46.75
C ALA A 252 16.91 46.54 -47.20
N MET A 253 16.82 47.68 -46.48
CA MET A 253 17.25 48.11 -45.13
C MET A 253 16.58 49.47 -44.72
N LEU A 254 16.97 50.06 -43.56
CA LEU A 254 16.64 51.38 -42.93
C LEU A 254 15.53 51.36 -41.86
N ARG A 255 15.51 52.20 -40.79
CA ARG A 255 16.47 52.98 -39.96
C ARG A 255 15.65 54.11 -39.29
N GLY A 256 15.79 54.35 -37.97
CA GLY A 256 15.20 55.52 -37.27
C GLY A 256 14.81 55.21 -35.82
N ALA A 257 15.15 56.08 -34.85
CA ALA A 257 14.99 55.80 -33.42
C ALA A 257 15.05 57.06 -32.50
N LEU A 258 14.89 56.82 -31.19
CA LEU A 258 15.21 57.62 -29.97
C LEU A 258 14.11 58.43 -29.23
N ARG A 259 13.96 58.04 -27.94
CA ARG A 259 13.85 58.83 -26.68
C ARG A 259 12.60 59.66 -26.31
N LEU A 260 11.87 59.12 -25.31
CA LEU A 260 11.78 59.62 -23.91
C LEU A 260 11.71 61.14 -23.64
N LEU A 261 10.63 61.60 -23.00
CA LEU A 261 10.64 62.02 -21.57
C LEU A 261 9.22 62.40 -21.06
N SER A 262 9.02 62.38 -19.74
CA SER A 262 7.78 62.77 -19.02
C SER A 262 7.96 64.08 -18.23
N PRO A 263 6.86 64.75 -17.82
CA PRO A 263 6.60 64.80 -16.36
C PRO A 263 5.11 64.73 -15.96
N GLN A 264 4.87 64.72 -14.64
CA GLN A 264 3.56 64.74 -13.94
C GLN A 264 3.07 66.22 -13.78
N LEU A 265 1.99 66.63 -13.08
CA LEU A 265 1.26 66.13 -11.89
C LEU A 265 -0.03 67.01 -11.65
N ARG A 266 -0.95 66.60 -10.74
CA ARG A 266 -2.13 67.33 -10.16
C ARG A 266 -3.41 67.33 -11.04
N SER A 267 -4.65 67.40 -10.51
CA SER A 267 -5.17 67.55 -9.11
C SER A 267 -6.55 66.85 -8.92
N LEU A 268 -7.13 66.94 -7.71
CA LEU A 268 -8.27 66.18 -7.18
C LEU A 268 -9.70 66.69 -7.53
N GLU A 269 -10.67 65.75 -7.43
CA GLU A 269 -11.99 65.84 -6.74
C GLU A 269 -13.33 66.25 -7.41
N LEU A 270 -14.38 65.53 -6.93
CA LEU A 270 -15.80 65.87 -6.71
C LEU A 270 -16.88 65.89 -7.85
N SER A 271 -17.54 64.72 -8.01
CA SER A 271 -19.00 64.49 -7.90
C SER A 271 -20.06 65.18 -8.81
N GLY A 272 -20.42 64.50 -9.93
CA GLY A 272 -21.81 64.30 -10.45
C GLY A 272 -22.63 65.49 -10.99
N PRO A 273 -23.85 65.28 -11.55
CA PRO A 273 -24.56 64.01 -11.84
C PRO A 273 -24.88 63.77 -13.35
N HIS A 274 -25.67 62.72 -13.62
CA HIS A 274 -26.27 62.28 -14.90
C HIS A 274 -27.24 63.29 -15.58
N PRO A 275 -27.75 63.03 -16.81
CA PRO A 275 -27.22 62.26 -17.96
C PRO A 275 -27.39 62.99 -19.33
N PHE A 276 -26.81 62.46 -20.42
CA PHE A 276 -27.49 62.43 -21.74
C PHE A 276 -26.93 61.32 -22.65
N SER A 277 -27.72 60.89 -23.64
CA SER A 277 -27.48 59.72 -24.50
C SER A 277 -26.97 60.08 -25.91
N GLY A 278 -26.08 59.27 -26.50
CA GLY A 278 -25.94 59.24 -27.96
C GLY A 278 -24.66 58.63 -28.54
N SER A 279 -24.74 57.37 -29.02
CA SER A 279 -23.75 56.69 -29.90
C SER A 279 -22.35 56.42 -29.27
N THR A 280 -21.53 55.50 -29.79
CA THR A 280 -21.69 54.57 -30.94
C THR A 280 -21.57 53.11 -30.49
N ALA A 281 -22.25 52.19 -31.19
CA ALA A 281 -22.22 50.77 -30.86
C ALA A 281 -20.99 50.07 -31.49
N GLY A 282 -19.89 50.03 -30.75
CA GLY A 282 -18.88 48.99 -30.96
C GLY A 282 -19.49 47.62 -30.62
N ARG A 283 -19.29 46.62 -31.48
CA ARG A 283 -19.67 45.24 -31.13
C ARG A 283 -18.65 44.69 -30.13
N GLU A 284 -19.05 44.55 -28.87
CA GLU A 284 -18.40 43.59 -27.98
C GLU A 284 -18.67 42.17 -28.51
N GLU A 285 -17.62 41.42 -28.81
CA GLU A 285 -17.76 40.00 -29.15
C GLU A 285 -18.10 39.22 -27.88
N ASN A 286 -19.39 38.92 -27.71
CA ASN A 286 -19.91 38.28 -26.50
C ASN A 286 -19.25 36.90 -26.28
N PRO A 287 -18.48 36.68 -25.19
CA PRO A 287 -17.72 35.44 -24.98
C PRO A 287 -18.58 34.17 -24.87
N SER A 288 -19.88 34.31 -24.54
CA SER A 288 -20.81 33.17 -24.49
C SER A 288 -21.02 32.48 -25.86
N SER A 289 -20.75 33.18 -26.96
CA SER A 289 -20.95 32.67 -28.33
C SER A 289 -20.13 31.42 -28.66
N PHE A 290 -18.94 31.26 -28.08
CA PHE A 290 -18.05 30.13 -28.36
C PHE A 290 -18.46 28.81 -27.65
N LEU A 291 -19.23 28.91 -26.56
CA LEU A 291 -19.68 27.76 -25.76
C LEU A 291 -21.16 27.39 -25.98
N GLY A 292 -21.96 28.27 -26.60
CA GLY A 292 -23.43 28.15 -26.68
C GLY A 292 -24.01 26.91 -27.37
N THR A 293 -23.18 26.07 -28.01
CA THR A 293 -23.59 24.77 -28.59
C THR A 293 -22.86 23.56 -27.98
N ARG A 294 -21.99 23.78 -27.00
CA ARG A 294 -21.15 22.74 -26.35
C ARG A 294 -21.29 22.68 -24.82
N TRP A 295 -21.87 23.70 -24.20
CA TRP A 295 -22.21 23.68 -22.78
C TRP A 295 -23.36 22.70 -22.49
N LYS A 296 -23.34 22.07 -21.31
CA LYS A 296 -24.44 21.30 -20.75
C LYS A 296 -24.59 21.66 -19.27
N ASP A 297 -25.82 21.90 -18.84
CA ASP A 297 -26.19 22.13 -17.44
C ASP A 297 -26.27 20.82 -16.63
N ARG A 298 -26.18 19.66 -17.31
CA ARG A 298 -26.23 18.32 -16.71
C ARG A 298 -25.11 17.42 -17.23
N ALA A 299 -24.56 16.63 -16.32
CA ALA A 299 -23.52 15.62 -16.58
C ALA A 299 -23.80 14.33 -15.80
N GLU A 300 -23.25 13.21 -16.25
CA GLU A 300 -23.16 11.97 -15.47
C GLU A 300 -21.92 12.02 -14.55
N THR A 301 -20.80 12.53 -15.08
CA THR A 301 -19.55 12.72 -14.35
C THR A 301 -18.90 14.03 -14.78
N VAL A 302 -18.52 14.89 -13.82
CA VAL A 302 -17.61 16.03 -14.03
C VAL A 302 -16.22 15.68 -13.52
N ILE A 303 -15.21 15.88 -14.37
CA ILE A 303 -13.79 15.71 -14.07
C ILE A 303 -13.16 17.10 -13.97
N ILE A 304 -12.43 17.37 -12.89
CA ILE A 304 -11.82 18.67 -12.63
C ILE A 304 -10.31 18.53 -12.86
N GLY A 305 -9.80 19.20 -13.89
CA GLY A 305 -8.39 19.19 -14.30
C GLY A 305 -8.14 18.53 -15.68
N GLY A 306 -7.47 19.27 -16.56
CA GLY A 306 -7.08 18.87 -17.92
C GLY A 306 -5.65 18.34 -18.06
N GLY A 307 -5.05 17.91 -16.95
CA GLY A 307 -3.80 17.15 -16.99
C GLY A 307 -3.99 15.72 -17.52
N CYS A 308 -2.89 15.02 -17.80
CA CYS A 308 -2.90 13.66 -18.35
C CYS A 308 -3.82 12.67 -17.60
N ILE A 309 -3.93 12.79 -16.26
CA ILE A 309 -4.81 11.96 -15.42
C ILE A 309 -6.29 12.18 -15.75
N GLY A 310 -6.78 13.42 -15.68
CA GLY A 310 -8.19 13.74 -15.91
C GLY A 310 -8.62 13.45 -17.35
N VAL A 311 -7.74 13.74 -18.31
CA VAL A 311 -7.99 13.43 -19.73
C VAL A 311 -7.98 11.92 -19.99
N SER A 312 -7.09 11.14 -19.34
CA SER A 312 -7.10 9.67 -19.40
C SER A 312 -8.40 9.08 -18.82
N LEU A 313 -8.90 9.63 -17.71
CA LEU A 313 -10.17 9.18 -17.14
C LEU A 313 -11.36 9.54 -18.05
N ALA A 314 -11.37 10.74 -18.63
CA ALA A 314 -12.40 11.15 -19.60
C ALA A 314 -12.43 10.24 -20.83
N TYR A 315 -11.24 9.88 -21.35
CA TYR A 315 -11.07 8.90 -22.43
C TYR A 315 -11.63 7.52 -22.04
N HIS A 316 -11.25 6.98 -20.88
CA HIS A 316 -11.68 5.64 -20.46
C HIS A 316 -13.19 5.55 -20.19
N LEU A 317 -13.78 6.50 -19.45
CA LEU A 317 -15.21 6.52 -19.16
C LEU A 317 -16.05 6.60 -20.45
N ALA A 318 -15.71 7.52 -21.36
CA ALA A 318 -16.42 7.67 -22.62
C ALA A 318 -16.23 6.45 -23.55
N LYS A 319 -15.01 5.90 -23.63
CA LYS A 319 -14.72 4.67 -24.41
C LYS A 319 -15.44 3.44 -23.86
N ALA A 320 -15.66 3.37 -22.55
CA ALA A 320 -16.49 2.36 -21.89
C ALA A 320 -18.00 2.62 -22.02
N GLY A 321 -18.40 3.70 -22.67
CA GLY A 321 -19.80 4.00 -23.05
C GLY A 321 -20.53 4.99 -22.14
N MET A 322 -19.91 5.51 -21.08
CA MET A 322 -20.52 6.52 -20.22
C MET A 322 -20.90 7.76 -21.04
N LYS A 323 -22.17 8.18 -20.94
CA LYS A 323 -22.66 9.42 -21.54
C LYS A 323 -22.39 10.60 -20.64
N ASP A 324 -22.42 11.80 -21.22
CA ASP A 324 -22.38 13.07 -20.49
C ASP A 324 -21.21 13.19 -19.50
N VAL A 325 -20.05 12.69 -19.92
CA VAL A 325 -18.75 12.96 -19.29
C VAL A 325 -18.31 14.36 -19.68
N ILE A 326 -18.11 15.23 -18.69
CA ILE A 326 -17.60 16.59 -18.88
C ILE A 326 -16.27 16.72 -18.14
N LEU A 327 -15.25 17.25 -18.80
CA LEU A 327 -14.00 17.68 -18.18
C LEU A 327 -13.95 19.21 -18.18
N LEU A 328 -13.62 19.78 -17.03
CA LEU A 328 -13.43 21.22 -16.82
C LEU A 328 -11.96 21.49 -16.51
N GLU A 329 -11.34 22.42 -17.22
CA GLU A 329 -9.94 22.81 -17.05
C GLU A 329 -9.82 24.34 -16.98
N LYS A 330 -9.11 24.83 -15.95
CA LYS A 330 -8.95 26.25 -15.58
C LYS A 330 -8.46 27.12 -16.73
N SER A 331 -7.46 26.68 -17.50
CA SER A 331 -6.92 27.43 -18.63
C SER A 331 -6.87 26.60 -19.92
N GLU A 332 -6.03 25.58 -19.95
CA GLU A 332 -5.88 24.68 -21.10
C GLU A 332 -5.32 23.31 -20.68
N LEU A 333 -5.53 22.31 -21.53
CA LEU A 333 -5.01 20.96 -21.28
C LEU A 333 -3.49 20.99 -21.08
N THR A 334 -2.99 20.11 -20.20
CA THR A 334 -1.59 19.97 -19.74
C THR A 334 -1.02 21.06 -18.83
N ALA A 335 -1.69 22.21 -18.64
CA ALA A 335 -1.10 23.43 -18.03
C ALA A 335 -0.55 23.31 -16.59
N GLY A 336 -0.94 22.28 -15.83
CA GLY A 336 -0.32 21.91 -14.55
C GLY A 336 1.03 21.17 -14.72
N SER A 337 1.30 20.15 -13.91
CA SER A 337 2.58 19.41 -13.96
C SER A 337 2.80 18.52 -15.21
N THR A 338 1.86 18.48 -16.15
CA THR A 338 1.95 17.55 -17.29
C THR A 338 2.91 18.03 -18.37
N TRP A 339 2.78 19.29 -18.82
CA TRP A 339 3.53 19.79 -19.99
C TRP A 339 5.06 19.79 -19.82
N HIS A 340 5.57 19.88 -18.58
CA HIS A 340 6.99 19.95 -18.27
C HIS A 340 7.58 18.62 -17.74
N ALA A 341 6.85 17.51 -17.78
CA ALA A 341 7.38 16.25 -17.26
C ALA A 341 8.46 15.67 -18.21
N ALA A 342 9.52 15.08 -17.65
CA ALA A 342 10.62 14.49 -18.44
C ALA A 342 10.21 13.30 -19.35
N GLY A 343 8.97 12.83 -19.26
CA GLY A 343 8.39 11.82 -20.15
C GLY A 343 8.64 10.36 -19.78
N LEU A 344 9.45 10.06 -18.76
CA LEU A 344 9.85 8.69 -18.43
C LEU A 344 8.66 7.77 -18.10
N THR A 345 8.61 6.62 -18.78
CA THR A 345 7.56 5.61 -18.72
C THR A 345 8.18 4.22 -18.76
N THR A 346 8.37 3.60 -17.59
CA THR A 346 8.95 2.25 -17.42
C THR A 346 7.94 1.26 -16.85
N TYR A 347 8.04 -0.03 -17.23
CA TYR A 347 7.33 -1.13 -16.59
C TYR A 347 7.75 -1.34 -15.13
N PHE A 348 8.94 -0.88 -14.72
CA PHE A 348 9.44 -1.05 -13.36
C PHE A 348 8.60 -0.28 -12.33
N HIS A 349 8.18 -0.99 -11.28
CA HIS A 349 7.69 -0.40 -10.04
C HIS A 349 8.13 -1.29 -8.84
N PRO A 350 8.59 -0.74 -7.70
CA PRO A 350 9.11 -1.54 -6.57
C PRO A 350 8.02 -2.24 -5.73
N GLY A 351 6.81 -1.66 -5.72
CA GLY A 351 5.59 -2.28 -5.17
C GLY A 351 5.02 -3.39 -6.07
N ILE A 352 3.79 -3.82 -5.78
CA ILE A 352 3.16 -5.00 -6.40
C ILE A 352 2.13 -4.60 -7.46
N ASN A 353 0.86 -4.32 -7.11
CA ASN A 353 -0.19 -4.13 -8.11
C ASN A 353 -0.02 -2.86 -8.96
N LEU A 354 0.75 -1.87 -8.49
CA LEU A 354 1.22 -0.77 -9.34
C LEU A 354 2.03 -1.20 -10.58
N LYS A 355 2.69 -2.37 -10.60
CA LYS A 355 3.28 -2.94 -11.83
C LYS A 355 2.23 -3.12 -12.94
N LYS A 356 0.99 -3.46 -12.58
CA LYS A 356 -0.17 -3.64 -13.49
C LYS A 356 -0.66 -2.30 -14.05
N ILE A 357 -0.56 -1.22 -13.26
CA ILE A 357 -0.84 0.16 -13.71
C ILE A 357 0.19 0.60 -14.75
N HIS A 358 1.48 0.43 -14.47
CA HIS A 358 2.57 0.73 -15.42
C HIS A 358 2.41 -0.08 -16.72
N TYR A 359 2.15 -1.39 -16.59
CA TYR A 359 1.93 -2.29 -17.72
C TYR A 359 0.75 -1.85 -18.60
N TYR A 360 -0.42 -1.55 -18.01
CA TYR A 360 -1.56 -1.08 -18.78
C TYR A 360 -1.30 0.27 -19.45
N SER A 361 -0.65 1.23 -18.77
CA SER A 361 -0.27 2.51 -19.37
C SER A 361 0.54 2.32 -20.64
N ILE A 362 1.63 1.55 -20.59
CA ILE A 362 2.47 1.30 -21.76
C ILE A 362 1.68 0.56 -22.86
N LYS A 363 0.89 -0.46 -22.50
CA LYS A 363 0.04 -1.21 -23.45
C LYS A 363 -1.19 -0.45 -23.98
N LEU A 364 -1.46 0.75 -23.46
CA LEU A 364 -2.35 1.75 -24.04
C LEU A 364 -1.56 2.68 -24.97
N TYR A 365 -0.41 3.21 -24.52
CA TYR A 365 0.37 4.21 -25.26
C TYR A 365 0.88 3.67 -26.60
N GLU A 366 1.25 2.38 -26.66
CA GLU A 366 1.54 1.63 -27.90
C GLU A 366 0.43 1.69 -28.98
N LYS A 367 -0.80 2.04 -28.61
CA LYS A 367 -2.00 1.96 -29.48
C LYS A 367 -2.71 3.29 -29.70
N LEU A 368 -2.30 4.36 -28.99
CA LEU A 368 -2.97 5.66 -29.09
C LEU A 368 -2.83 6.28 -30.48
N GLU A 369 -1.70 6.08 -31.16
CA GLU A 369 -1.50 6.59 -32.52
C GLU A 369 -2.43 5.90 -33.54
N GLU A 370 -2.52 4.56 -33.52
CA GLU A 370 -3.48 3.79 -34.34
C GLU A 370 -4.93 4.20 -34.06
N GLU A 371 -5.28 4.44 -32.78
CA GLU A 371 -6.65 4.77 -32.38
C GLU A 371 -7.06 6.21 -32.73
N THR A 372 -6.12 7.16 -32.76
CA THR A 372 -6.42 8.61 -32.80
C THR A 372 -5.85 9.35 -34.00
N GLY A 373 -4.90 8.75 -34.73
CA GLY A 373 -4.15 9.42 -35.80
C GLY A 373 -3.15 10.47 -35.29
N GLN A 374 -2.85 10.50 -33.99
CA GLN A 374 -1.87 11.42 -33.39
C GLN A 374 -0.67 10.65 -32.86
N ALA A 375 0.51 10.92 -33.42
CA ALA A 375 1.76 10.38 -32.91
C ALA A 375 1.99 10.89 -31.48
N VAL A 376 2.14 9.97 -30.53
CA VAL A 376 2.34 10.30 -29.10
C VAL A 376 3.81 10.51 -28.72
N GLY A 377 4.74 10.32 -29.67
CA GLY A 377 6.17 10.42 -29.41
C GLY A 377 6.64 9.42 -28.36
N PHE A 378 6.21 8.15 -28.46
CA PHE A 378 6.61 7.10 -27.52
C PHE A 378 7.87 6.37 -28.01
N HIS A 379 8.97 6.61 -27.30
CA HIS A 379 10.27 6.01 -27.55
C HIS A 379 10.46 4.79 -26.65
N GLN A 380 10.78 3.63 -27.26
CA GLN A 380 10.78 2.32 -26.58
C GLN A 380 12.14 1.58 -26.54
N PRO A 381 13.30 2.23 -26.24
CA PRO A 381 14.60 1.55 -26.17
C PRO A 381 14.76 0.58 -24.97
N GLY A 382 13.83 0.64 -24.01
CA GLY A 382 13.90 -0.02 -22.71
C GLY A 382 14.54 0.85 -21.62
N SER A 383 14.51 0.36 -20.38
CA SER A 383 15.02 1.05 -19.20
C SER A 383 15.96 0.15 -18.40
N ILE A 384 17.11 0.67 -17.95
CA ILE A 384 18.08 -0.03 -17.10
C ILE A 384 18.27 0.74 -15.79
N ARG A 385 17.97 0.10 -14.65
CA ARG A 385 18.43 0.56 -13.32
C ARG A 385 19.82 -0.02 -13.05
N ILE A 386 20.78 0.79 -12.62
CA ILE A 386 22.18 0.37 -12.41
C ILE A 386 22.41 -0.03 -10.95
N ALA A 387 23.14 -1.14 -10.74
CA ALA A 387 23.68 -1.55 -9.45
C ALA A 387 25.21 -1.42 -9.45
N SER A 388 25.74 -0.56 -8.58
CA SER A 388 27.18 -0.36 -8.35
C SER A 388 27.64 -0.73 -6.94
N THR A 389 26.74 -1.27 -6.11
CA THR A 389 27.05 -1.87 -4.80
C THR A 389 26.48 -3.30 -4.70
N PRO A 390 27.11 -4.23 -3.94
CA PRO A 390 26.59 -5.60 -3.78
C PRO A 390 25.18 -5.62 -3.18
N THR A 391 24.89 -4.71 -2.25
CA THR A 391 23.56 -4.48 -1.67
C THR A 391 22.51 -4.17 -2.75
N ARG A 392 22.87 -3.36 -3.76
CA ARG A 392 21.97 -3.03 -4.87
C ARG A 392 21.73 -4.20 -5.81
N VAL A 393 22.72 -5.08 -5.98
CA VAL A 393 22.53 -6.35 -6.69
C VAL A 393 21.52 -7.24 -5.94
N ASP A 394 21.57 -7.30 -4.60
CA ASP A 394 20.56 -8.03 -3.81
C ASP A 394 19.16 -7.38 -3.85
N GLU A 395 19.04 -6.05 -3.91
CA GLU A 395 17.76 -5.37 -4.21
C GLU A 395 17.17 -5.85 -5.54
N PHE A 396 18.00 -5.96 -6.59
CA PHE A 396 17.55 -6.43 -7.90
C PHE A 396 17.14 -7.91 -7.87
N LYS A 397 17.83 -8.76 -7.08
CA LYS A 397 17.42 -10.15 -6.87
C LYS A 397 16.05 -10.25 -6.17
N TYR A 398 15.80 -9.41 -5.19
CA TYR A 398 14.51 -9.28 -4.49
C TYR A 398 13.39 -8.75 -5.41
N GLN A 399 13.66 -7.74 -6.22
CA GLN A 399 12.70 -7.21 -7.20
C GLN A 399 12.43 -8.16 -8.37
N MET A 400 13.35 -9.08 -8.70
CA MET A 400 13.13 -10.13 -9.70
C MET A 400 12.12 -11.18 -9.25
N THR A 401 12.25 -11.75 -8.05
CA THR A 401 11.27 -12.72 -7.54
C THR A 401 9.87 -12.10 -7.38
N ARG A 402 9.81 -10.81 -7.04
CA ARG A 402 8.56 -10.01 -7.00
C ARG A 402 7.97 -9.66 -8.37
N ALA A 403 8.73 -9.83 -9.46
CA ALA A 403 8.27 -9.59 -10.83
C ALA A 403 7.92 -10.88 -11.59
N GLY A 404 8.52 -12.03 -11.26
CA GLY A 404 8.39 -13.27 -12.04
C GLY A 404 6.96 -13.83 -12.21
N TRP A 405 6.03 -13.48 -11.33
CA TRP A 405 4.61 -13.84 -11.43
C TRP A 405 3.70 -12.76 -12.08
N HIS A 406 4.27 -11.63 -12.50
CA HIS A 406 3.57 -10.56 -13.22
C HIS A 406 3.76 -10.69 -14.75
N PRO A 407 2.88 -10.06 -15.56
CA PRO A 407 3.09 -9.96 -17.02
C PRO A 407 4.20 -8.96 -17.42
N THR A 408 4.85 -8.30 -16.45
CA THR A 408 5.95 -7.36 -16.67
C THR A 408 7.23 -8.11 -17.01
N GLU A 409 7.69 -7.97 -18.26
CA GLU A 409 8.98 -8.47 -18.70
C GLU A 409 10.12 -7.67 -18.04
N GLN A 410 11.00 -8.37 -17.33
CA GLN A 410 12.09 -7.79 -16.54
C GLN A 410 13.25 -8.79 -16.43
N TYR A 411 14.49 -8.31 -16.51
CA TYR A 411 15.69 -9.13 -16.48
C TYR A 411 16.78 -8.54 -15.57
N LEU A 412 17.50 -9.41 -14.85
CA LEU A 412 18.78 -9.07 -14.23
C LEU A 412 19.88 -9.35 -15.26
N ILE A 413 20.58 -8.31 -15.72
CA ILE A 413 21.64 -8.37 -16.74
C ILE A 413 23.02 -8.04 -16.15
N GLY A 414 24.05 -8.67 -16.71
CA GLY A 414 25.45 -8.42 -16.35
C GLY A 414 26.07 -7.21 -17.07
N PRO A 415 27.26 -6.74 -16.64
CA PRO A 415 27.90 -5.53 -17.18
C PRO A 415 28.10 -5.54 -18.70
N GLU A 416 28.45 -6.68 -19.28
CA GLU A 416 28.66 -6.87 -20.73
C GLU A 416 27.43 -6.44 -21.55
N ARG A 417 26.24 -6.88 -21.14
CA ARG A 417 24.97 -6.54 -21.80
C ARG A 417 24.53 -5.10 -21.53
N ILE A 418 24.92 -4.52 -20.39
CA ILE A 418 24.69 -3.10 -20.10
C ILE A 418 25.54 -2.23 -21.04
N HIS A 419 26.80 -2.58 -21.26
CA HIS A 419 27.68 -1.86 -22.17
C HIS A 419 27.25 -2.01 -23.64
N GLU A 420 26.76 -3.18 -24.05
CA GLU A 420 26.17 -3.38 -25.39
C GLU A 420 24.95 -2.48 -25.62
N LEU A 421 24.09 -2.31 -24.61
CA LEU A 421 22.89 -1.48 -24.67
C LEU A 421 23.15 0.02 -24.49
N PHE A 422 24.13 0.39 -23.67
CA PHE A 422 24.54 1.77 -23.39
C PHE A 422 26.08 1.88 -23.45
N PRO A 423 26.66 2.02 -24.67
CA PRO A 423 28.12 1.99 -24.85
C PRO A 423 28.85 3.23 -24.31
N LEU A 424 28.11 4.26 -23.90
CA LEU A 424 28.63 5.54 -23.39
C LEU A 424 28.71 5.59 -21.85
N LEU A 425 28.50 4.45 -21.19
CA LEU A 425 28.52 4.29 -19.73
C LEU A 425 29.93 3.97 -19.21
N ASN A 426 30.33 4.57 -18.09
CA ASN A 426 31.51 4.16 -17.34
C ASN A 426 31.23 2.84 -16.61
N MET A 427 31.84 1.75 -17.09
CA MET A 427 31.62 0.41 -16.57
C MET A 427 32.43 0.07 -15.32
N GLU A 428 33.38 0.91 -14.88
CA GLU A 428 34.35 0.63 -13.79
C GLU A 428 33.74 0.10 -12.48
N LYS A 429 32.51 0.56 -12.15
CA LYS A 429 31.81 0.21 -10.91
C LYS A 429 30.48 -0.51 -11.15
N VAL A 430 30.13 -0.84 -12.39
CA VAL A 430 28.84 -1.44 -12.71
C VAL A 430 28.90 -2.95 -12.44
N LEU A 431 28.06 -3.43 -11.52
CA LEU A 431 28.01 -4.84 -11.10
C LEU A 431 26.87 -5.60 -11.79
N ALA A 432 25.71 -4.96 -11.92
CA ALA A 432 24.53 -5.52 -12.59
C ALA A 432 23.55 -4.42 -13.02
N GLY A 433 22.55 -4.79 -13.81
CA GLY A 433 21.47 -3.93 -14.25
C GLY A 433 20.12 -4.63 -14.15
N LEU A 434 19.08 -3.92 -13.74
CA LEU A 434 17.70 -4.39 -13.83
C LEU A 434 17.07 -3.75 -15.07
N TYR A 435 16.82 -4.57 -16.09
CA TYR A 435 16.39 -4.15 -17.43
C TYR A 435 14.93 -4.50 -17.71
N ASN A 436 14.19 -3.56 -18.27
CA ASN A 436 12.86 -3.76 -18.82
C ASN A 436 12.88 -3.39 -20.32
N PRO A 437 12.60 -4.31 -21.25
CA PRO A 437 12.52 -4.01 -22.67
C PRO A 437 11.16 -3.38 -23.05
N GLY A 438 11.12 -2.66 -24.17
CA GLY A 438 9.85 -2.15 -24.74
C GLY A 438 9.17 -1.04 -23.93
N ASP A 439 9.91 -0.39 -23.04
CA ASP A 439 9.50 0.83 -22.34
C ASP A 439 10.51 1.97 -22.63
N GLY A 440 10.37 3.14 -21.98
CA GLY A 440 11.30 4.23 -22.20
C GLY A 440 10.73 5.58 -21.80
N HIS A 441 10.38 6.43 -22.77
CA HIS A 441 9.84 7.77 -22.53
C HIS A 441 8.86 8.24 -23.61
N ILE A 442 7.94 9.13 -23.25
CA ILE A 442 6.86 9.63 -24.09
C ILE A 442 6.71 11.14 -23.95
N ASP A 443 6.31 11.84 -25.02
CA ASP A 443 5.92 13.26 -24.91
C ASP A 443 4.63 13.41 -24.08
N PRO A 444 4.66 14.06 -22.91
CA PRO A 444 3.47 14.29 -22.09
C PRO A 444 2.39 15.11 -22.79
N TYR A 445 2.79 16.02 -23.69
CA TYR A 445 1.85 16.88 -24.41
C TYR A 445 1.09 16.08 -25.46
N SER A 446 1.80 15.44 -26.38
CA SER A 446 1.19 14.62 -27.45
C SER A 446 0.41 13.42 -26.88
N LEU A 447 0.88 12.77 -25.81
CA LEU A 447 0.11 11.78 -25.06
C LEU A 447 -1.25 12.34 -24.60
N THR A 448 -1.25 13.53 -24.00
CA THR A 448 -2.48 14.15 -23.48
C THR A 448 -3.40 14.62 -24.62
N MET A 449 -2.85 15.09 -25.74
CA MET A 449 -3.64 15.48 -26.91
C MET A 449 -4.30 14.26 -27.58
N ALA A 450 -3.59 13.15 -27.72
CA ALA A 450 -4.14 11.90 -28.26
C ALA A 450 -5.27 11.36 -27.36
N LEU A 451 -5.05 11.30 -26.04
CA LEU A 451 -6.11 10.94 -25.09
C LEU A 451 -7.32 11.89 -25.18
N ALA A 452 -7.10 13.20 -25.34
CA ALA A 452 -8.17 14.18 -25.52
C ALA A 452 -8.92 14.04 -26.85
N ALA A 453 -8.24 13.63 -27.93
CA ALA A 453 -8.85 13.31 -29.21
C ALA A 453 -9.71 12.05 -29.09
N GLY A 454 -9.20 11.00 -28.43
CA GLY A 454 -9.96 9.78 -28.12
C GLY A 454 -11.18 10.06 -27.23
N ALA A 455 -11.05 10.86 -26.16
CA ALA A 455 -12.17 11.23 -25.30
C ALA A 455 -13.30 11.92 -26.07
N ARG A 456 -12.96 12.88 -26.94
CA ARG A 456 -13.94 13.55 -27.82
C ARG A 456 -14.55 12.61 -28.86
N LYS A 457 -13.76 11.71 -29.45
CA LYS A 457 -14.20 10.66 -30.39
C LYS A 457 -15.27 9.75 -29.77
N TYR A 458 -15.21 9.51 -28.45
CA TYR A 458 -16.22 8.74 -27.71
C TYR A 458 -17.32 9.59 -27.04
N GLY A 459 -17.30 10.91 -27.22
CA GLY A 459 -18.38 11.81 -26.82
C GLY A 459 -18.19 12.58 -25.50
N ALA A 460 -17.00 12.56 -24.90
CA ALA A 460 -16.70 13.44 -23.76
C ALA A 460 -16.58 14.91 -24.19
N LEU A 461 -17.10 15.81 -23.35
CA LEU A 461 -16.99 17.26 -23.54
C LEU A 461 -15.81 17.79 -22.72
N LEU A 462 -14.76 18.29 -23.39
CA LEU A 462 -13.58 18.86 -22.74
C LEU A 462 -13.64 20.39 -22.88
N ASN A 463 -14.05 21.07 -21.81
CA ASN A 463 -14.35 22.49 -21.78
C ASN A 463 -13.24 23.27 -21.06
N TYR A 464 -12.64 24.24 -21.77
CA TYR A 464 -11.60 25.13 -21.25
C TYR A 464 -11.54 26.42 -22.11
N PRO A 465 -11.13 27.57 -21.54
CA PRO A 465 -10.85 27.82 -20.12
C PRO A 465 -12.16 27.87 -19.31
N VAL A 466 -12.30 26.97 -18.33
CA VAL A 466 -13.46 26.88 -17.42
C VAL A 466 -12.95 26.49 -16.03
N GLN A 467 -12.70 27.49 -15.20
CA GLN A 467 -12.36 27.27 -13.79
C GLN A 467 -13.61 26.87 -12.99
N VAL A 468 -13.47 25.83 -12.15
CA VAL A 468 -14.44 25.55 -11.07
C VAL A 468 -14.18 26.52 -9.92
N THR A 469 -15.24 27.18 -9.44
CA THR A 469 -15.16 28.22 -8.39
C THR A 469 -15.81 27.79 -7.08
N ASN A 470 -16.78 26.88 -7.11
CA ASN A 470 -17.39 26.28 -5.91
C ASN A 470 -17.95 24.87 -6.21
N LEU A 471 -18.15 24.07 -5.16
CA LEU A 471 -18.68 22.70 -5.22
C LEU A 471 -19.74 22.50 -4.13
N SER A 472 -21.01 22.45 -4.53
CA SER A 472 -22.15 22.33 -3.62
C SER A 472 -22.70 20.90 -3.61
N PRO A 473 -22.54 20.12 -2.52
CA PRO A 473 -23.14 18.79 -2.39
C PRO A 473 -24.64 18.86 -2.13
N ARG A 474 -25.40 17.92 -2.68
CA ARG A 474 -26.86 17.83 -2.52
C ARG A 474 -27.26 16.61 -1.69
N SER A 475 -28.39 16.68 -0.99
CA SER A 475 -28.88 15.61 -0.10
C SER A 475 -29.21 14.30 -0.82
N ASP A 476 -29.61 14.38 -2.09
CA ASP A 476 -29.78 13.24 -3.00
C ASP A 476 -28.45 12.53 -3.32
N GLY A 477 -27.30 13.17 -3.09
CA GLY A 477 -25.95 12.68 -3.39
C GLY A 477 -25.40 13.14 -4.74
N THR A 478 -26.13 14.00 -5.45
CA THR A 478 -25.65 14.70 -6.64
C THR A 478 -24.91 15.99 -6.25
N TRP A 479 -24.37 16.69 -7.25
CA TRP A 479 -23.50 17.84 -7.08
C TRP A 479 -23.92 19.00 -7.97
N GLU A 480 -23.76 20.22 -7.47
CA GLU A 480 -23.79 21.46 -8.24
C GLU A 480 -22.36 22.02 -8.32
N VAL A 481 -21.78 22.02 -9.53
CA VAL A 481 -20.44 22.50 -9.85
C VAL A 481 -20.54 23.89 -10.43
N GLU A 482 -19.98 24.88 -9.76
CA GLU A 482 -20.10 26.29 -10.15
C GLU A 482 -18.87 26.75 -10.96
N THR A 483 -19.13 27.54 -12.00
CA THR A 483 -18.12 28.10 -12.91
C THR A 483 -18.52 29.50 -13.36
N PRO A 484 -17.60 30.31 -13.94
CA PRO A 484 -17.94 31.58 -14.59
C PRO A 484 -18.97 31.51 -15.73
N HIS A 485 -19.27 30.31 -16.24
CA HIS A 485 -20.25 30.07 -17.31
C HIS A 485 -21.58 29.50 -16.79
N GLY A 486 -21.75 29.38 -15.47
CA GLY A 486 -22.93 28.84 -14.82
C GLY A 486 -22.67 27.53 -14.08
N ILE A 487 -23.76 26.88 -13.66
CA ILE A 487 -23.76 25.69 -12.81
C ILE A 487 -23.98 24.43 -13.65
N ILE A 488 -23.20 23.38 -13.40
CA ILE A 488 -23.44 22.03 -13.93
C ILE A 488 -23.92 21.13 -12.79
N ARG A 489 -25.07 20.48 -12.97
CA ARG A 489 -25.56 19.40 -12.10
C ARG A 489 -24.98 18.07 -12.53
N THR A 490 -24.42 17.30 -11.61
CA THR A 490 -23.76 16.03 -11.94
C THR A 490 -23.98 14.94 -10.89
N ASN A 491 -24.07 13.69 -11.33
CA ASN A 491 -24.27 12.55 -10.44
C ASN A 491 -22.99 12.24 -9.62
N ARG A 492 -21.80 12.52 -10.17
CA ARG A 492 -20.53 12.47 -9.42
C ARG A 492 -19.51 13.50 -9.89
N ILE A 493 -18.51 13.77 -9.06
CA ILE A 493 -17.36 14.63 -9.38
C ILE A 493 -16.04 13.89 -9.11
N VAL A 494 -15.04 14.14 -9.96
CA VAL A 494 -13.68 13.59 -9.82
C VAL A 494 -12.66 14.73 -9.79
N ASN A 495 -11.99 14.91 -8.66
CA ASN A 495 -10.86 15.81 -8.54
C ASN A 495 -9.60 15.17 -9.15
N THR A 496 -9.04 15.82 -10.17
CA THR A 496 -7.76 15.43 -10.81
C THR A 496 -6.81 16.62 -10.97
N ALA A 497 -7.03 17.68 -10.17
CA ALA A 497 -6.52 19.04 -10.41
C ALA A 497 -5.03 19.27 -10.05
N GLY A 498 -4.18 18.25 -10.13
CA GLY A 498 -2.74 18.36 -9.87
C GLY A 498 -2.44 18.99 -8.50
N PHE A 499 -1.65 20.07 -8.47
CA PHE A 499 -1.31 20.79 -7.23
C PHE A 499 -2.45 21.67 -6.69
N TRP A 500 -3.45 22.01 -7.51
CA TRP A 500 -4.70 22.63 -7.05
C TRP A 500 -5.66 21.64 -6.38
N ALA A 501 -5.36 20.34 -6.38
CA ALA A 501 -6.21 19.30 -5.79
C ALA A 501 -6.61 19.58 -4.33
N ARG A 502 -5.70 20.18 -3.53
CA ARG A 502 -5.96 20.58 -2.15
C ARG A 502 -7.03 21.67 -2.06
N GLU A 503 -7.00 22.66 -2.95
CA GLU A 503 -7.97 23.77 -2.98
C GLU A 503 -9.36 23.30 -3.41
N ILE A 504 -9.43 22.42 -4.42
CA ILE A 504 -10.67 21.74 -4.84
C ILE A 504 -11.23 20.86 -3.71
N GLY A 505 -10.39 20.34 -2.82
CA GLY A 505 -10.81 19.70 -1.56
C GLY A 505 -11.37 20.70 -0.55
N SER A 506 -10.71 21.84 -0.35
CA SER A 506 -11.14 22.88 0.59
C SER A 506 -12.53 23.45 0.27
N MET A 507 -12.94 23.49 -1.00
CA MET A 507 -14.30 23.90 -1.40
C MET A 507 -15.41 23.08 -0.72
N ILE A 508 -15.12 21.83 -0.36
CA ILE A 508 -16.05 20.90 0.31
C ILE A 508 -15.62 20.56 1.74
N GLY A 509 -14.72 21.37 2.33
CA GLY A 509 -14.22 21.17 3.69
C GLY A 509 -13.22 20.01 3.86
N LEU A 510 -12.72 19.41 2.77
CA LEU A 510 -11.71 18.34 2.85
C LEU A 510 -10.29 18.90 2.84
N HIS A 511 -9.40 18.28 3.63
CA HIS A 511 -7.99 18.63 3.71
C HIS A 511 -7.12 17.53 3.12
N HIS A 512 -6.96 17.52 1.79
CA HIS A 512 -6.07 16.55 1.13
C HIS A 512 -4.61 16.78 1.58
N PRO A 513 -3.90 15.74 2.07
CA PRO A 513 -2.52 15.83 2.53
C PRO A 513 -1.57 15.80 1.33
N LEU A 514 -1.52 16.93 0.62
CA LEU A 514 -0.69 17.10 -0.58
C LEU A 514 0.18 18.34 -0.46
N ILE A 515 1.41 18.25 -0.96
CA ILE A 515 2.34 19.37 -1.07
C ILE A 515 3.03 19.37 -2.45
N PRO A 516 3.15 20.52 -3.14
CA PRO A 516 3.96 20.61 -4.34
C PRO A 516 5.45 20.56 -3.98
N VAL A 517 6.20 19.62 -4.54
CA VAL A 517 7.67 19.56 -4.44
C VAL A 517 8.30 20.10 -5.72
N HIS A 518 9.47 20.72 -5.61
CA HIS A 518 10.21 21.27 -6.75
C HIS A 518 11.25 20.25 -7.21
N HIS A 519 11.00 19.62 -8.35
CA HIS A 519 11.97 18.75 -9.02
C HIS A 519 12.73 19.52 -10.11
N GLN A 520 13.83 18.96 -10.61
CA GLN A 520 14.63 19.54 -11.69
C GLN A 520 15.15 18.46 -12.66
N TYR A 521 15.26 18.81 -13.94
CA TYR A 521 16.12 18.09 -14.88
C TYR A 521 16.86 19.04 -15.82
N VAL A 522 18.02 18.59 -16.27
CA VAL A 522 18.95 19.28 -17.15
C VAL A 522 18.88 18.66 -18.54
N VAL A 523 18.95 19.47 -19.60
CA VAL A 523 18.98 19.04 -21.00
C VAL A 523 20.24 19.60 -21.67
N THR A 524 21.02 18.74 -22.31
CA THR A 524 22.28 19.14 -22.97
C THR A 524 22.09 19.62 -24.41
N SER A 525 23.16 20.17 -24.98
CA SER A 525 23.33 20.31 -26.43
C SER A 525 23.53 18.94 -27.10
N THR A 526 23.58 18.94 -28.43
CA THR A 526 23.90 17.75 -29.25
C THR A 526 25.29 17.23 -28.91
N ILE A 527 25.39 15.97 -28.46
CA ILE A 527 26.66 15.31 -28.16
C ILE A 527 27.08 14.46 -29.39
N PRO A 528 28.30 14.64 -29.95
CA PRO A 528 28.72 13.93 -31.17
C PRO A 528 28.63 12.41 -31.07
N GLU A 529 28.98 11.84 -29.90
CA GLU A 529 28.97 10.42 -29.62
C GLU A 529 27.55 9.84 -29.58
N VAL A 530 26.58 10.58 -29.01
CA VAL A 530 25.16 10.20 -28.99
C VAL A 530 24.58 10.25 -30.40
N LYS A 531 24.91 11.30 -31.17
CA LYS A 531 24.53 11.45 -32.58
C LYS A 531 25.09 10.35 -33.50
N ALA A 532 26.23 9.74 -33.13
CA ALA A 532 26.86 8.68 -33.90
C ALA A 532 26.20 7.29 -33.70
N LEU A 533 25.31 7.14 -32.71
CA LEU A 533 24.61 5.89 -32.45
C LEU A 533 23.55 5.58 -33.54
N LYS A 534 23.36 4.29 -33.81
CA LYS A 534 22.35 3.76 -34.75
C LYS A 534 21.06 3.31 -34.06
N MET A 535 21.06 3.32 -32.74
CA MET A 535 19.99 2.90 -31.84
C MET A 535 19.88 3.97 -30.76
N GLU A 536 18.67 4.24 -30.29
CA GLU A 536 18.46 5.12 -29.14
C GLU A 536 18.93 4.44 -27.85
N LEU A 537 19.54 5.23 -26.95
CA LEU A 537 20.00 4.75 -25.65
C LEU A 537 18.82 4.38 -24.73
N PRO A 538 18.88 3.26 -23.99
CA PRO A 538 17.88 2.94 -22.98
C PRO A 538 17.89 3.98 -21.85
N VAL A 539 16.74 4.18 -21.23
CA VAL A 539 16.58 5.08 -20.09
C VAL A 539 17.36 4.51 -18.90
N LEU A 540 18.34 5.25 -18.39
CA LEU A 540 19.11 4.86 -17.22
C LEU A 540 18.52 5.40 -15.92
N ARG A 541 18.78 4.68 -14.84
CA ARG A 541 18.70 5.20 -13.47
C ARG A 541 19.92 4.76 -12.66
N ASP A 542 20.76 5.72 -12.32
CA ASP A 542 21.87 5.51 -11.38
C ASP A 542 21.32 5.69 -9.97
N LEU A 543 21.31 4.60 -9.21
CA LEU A 543 20.65 4.56 -7.91
C LEU A 543 21.53 5.04 -6.76
N GLU A 544 22.85 5.00 -6.93
CA GLU A 544 23.80 5.53 -5.94
C GLU A 544 24.09 7.01 -6.22
N GLY A 545 24.10 7.44 -7.50
CA GLY A 545 24.10 8.85 -7.89
C GLY A 545 22.75 9.56 -7.68
N SER A 546 21.66 8.81 -7.48
CA SER A 546 20.28 9.32 -7.32
C SER A 546 19.78 10.19 -8.49
N TYR A 547 19.96 9.75 -9.73
CA TYR A 547 19.39 10.43 -10.90
C TYR A 547 18.88 9.44 -11.97
N TYR A 548 17.95 9.91 -12.81
CA TYR A 548 17.61 9.25 -14.08
C TYR A 548 18.24 10.00 -15.25
N LEU A 549 18.47 9.30 -16.35
CA LEU A 549 19.05 9.85 -17.58
C LEU A 549 18.40 9.18 -18.80
N ARG A 550 18.13 9.95 -19.86
CA ARG A 550 17.68 9.44 -21.16
C ARG A 550 18.29 10.23 -22.31
N GLN A 551 18.20 9.70 -23.51
CA GLN A 551 18.46 10.46 -24.73
C GLN A 551 17.34 11.50 -24.96
N GLU A 552 17.70 12.69 -25.41
CA GLU A 552 16.80 13.75 -25.87
C GLU A 552 17.36 14.27 -27.21
N ARG A 553 16.76 13.81 -28.32
CA ARG A 553 17.27 14.05 -29.69
C ARG A 553 18.69 13.49 -29.85
N ASP A 554 19.65 14.32 -30.21
CA ASP A 554 21.08 13.99 -30.30
C ASP A 554 21.86 14.33 -29.00
N GLY A 555 21.16 14.70 -27.93
CA GLY A 555 21.73 15.05 -26.61
C GLY A 555 21.18 14.16 -25.50
N LEU A 556 21.43 14.55 -24.25
CA LEU A 556 20.99 13.84 -23.06
C LEU A 556 20.11 14.73 -22.17
N LEU A 557 19.15 14.10 -21.50
CA LEU A 557 18.33 14.69 -20.43
C LEU A 557 18.57 13.88 -19.17
N PHE A 558 18.88 14.54 -18.05
CA PHE A 558 19.02 13.86 -16.76
C PHE A 558 18.42 14.66 -15.60
N GLY A 559 17.79 13.96 -14.66
CA GLY A 559 17.07 14.56 -13.53
C GLY A 559 17.46 13.90 -12.20
N PRO A 560 18.11 14.64 -11.29
CA PRO A 560 18.46 14.14 -9.97
C PRO A 560 17.30 14.25 -8.97
N TYR A 561 17.33 13.37 -7.97
CA TYR A 561 16.59 13.51 -6.73
C TYR A 561 17.59 13.83 -5.63
N GLU A 562 17.73 15.12 -5.35
CA GLU A 562 18.63 15.64 -4.33
C GLU A 562 18.16 15.29 -2.90
N SER A 563 19.09 15.39 -1.93
CA SER A 563 18.82 14.97 -0.56
C SER A 563 17.63 15.69 0.08
N GLN A 564 17.01 15.04 1.07
CA GLN A 564 15.91 15.61 1.85
C GLN A 564 16.23 16.98 2.48
N GLU A 565 17.52 17.27 2.68
CA GLU A 565 18.03 18.54 3.23
C GLU A 565 18.17 19.62 2.15
N LYS A 566 18.59 19.25 0.93
CA LYS A 566 18.79 20.18 -0.20
C LYS A 566 17.51 20.47 -0.98
N MET A 567 16.53 19.55 -1.00
CA MET A 567 15.32 19.68 -1.82
C MET A 567 14.40 20.84 -1.39
N LYS A 568 13.65 21.40 -2.36
CA LYS A 568 12.69 22.49 -2.13
C LYS A 568 11.24 22.01 -2.31
N LEU A 569 10.32 22.60 -1.54
CA LEU A 569 8.88 22.33 -1.62
C LEU A 569 8.05 23.57 -1.23
N GLN A 570 6.81 23.62 -1.70
CA GLN A 570 5.98 24.82 -1.71
C GLN A 570 5.07 24.92 -0.46
N GLU A 571 5.66 25.03 0.74
CA GLU A 571 4.90 25.23 1.98
C GLU A 571 4.03 26.51 1.93
N SER A 572 4.50 27.53 1.23
CA SER A 572 3.75 28.76 0.95
C SER A 572 2.47 28.51 0.15
N TRP A 573 2.46 27.54 -0.78
CA TRP A 573 1.26 27.18 -1.56
C TRP A 573 0.27 26.34 -0.75
N VAL A 574 0.77 25.51 0.19
CA VAL A 574 -0.09 24.77 1.14
C VAL A 574 -0.76 25.71 2.16
N THR A 575 -0.12 26.84 2.46
CA THR A 575 -0.55 27.83 3.45
C THR A 575 -1.44 28.94 2.85
N ASN A 576 -1.05 29.50 1.70
CA ASN A 576 -1.68 30.69 1.11
C ASN A 576 -2.51 30.37 -0.16
N GLY A 577 -2.49 29.11 -0.62
CA GLY A 577 -2.97 28.73 -1.95
C GLY A 577 -1.89 28.89 -3.04
N VAL A 578 -2.15 28.27 -4.19
CA VAL A 578 -1.36 28.39 -5.41
C VAL A 578 -1.62 29.78 -6.01
N PRO A 579 -0.60 30.50 -6.50
CA PRO A 579 -0.79 31.79 -7.15
C PRO A 579 -1.84 31.71 -8.29
N PRO A 580 -2.92 32.52 -8.28
CA PRO A 580 -4.05 32.33 -9.20
C PRO A 580 -3.71 32.38 -10.70
N GLY A 581 -2.62 33.07 -11.06
CA GLY A 581 -2.13 33.15 -12.44
C GLY A 581 -1.34 31.93 -12.93
N PHE A 582 -0.83 31.08 -12.02
CA PHE A 582 0.13 30.02 -12.38
C PHE A 582 -0.46 29.01 -13.38
N GLY A 583 0.34 28.60 -14.36
CA GLY A 583 -0.01 27.62 -15.39
C GLY A 583 0.86 27.78 -16.64
N LYS A 584 1.38 26.67 -17.19
CA LYS A 584 2.49 26.67 -18.16
C LYS A 584 3.73 27.48 -17.70
N GLU A 585 3.95 27.48 -16.39
CA GLU A 585 5.00 28.23 -15.70
C GLU A 585 5.98 27.27 -15.01
N LEU A 586 7.22 27.71 -14.81
CA LEU A 586 8.31 27.00 -14.14
C LEU A 586 8.88 27.88 -13.02
N PHE A 587 9.57 27.24 -12.07
CA PHE A 587 10.40 27.95 -11.10
C PHE A 587 11.72 28.39 -11.73
N GLU A 588 12.44 29.30 -11.07
CA GLU A 588 13.84 29.57 -11.39
C GLU A 588 14.70 28.32 -11.12
N SER A 589 15.65 28.05 -12.01
CA SER A 589 16.56 26.91 -11.89
C SER A 589 17.62 27.13 -10.81
N ASP A 590 17.92 26.06 -10.05
CA ASP A 590 18.91 26.03 -8.98
C ASP A 590 19.86 24.86 -9.24
N LEU A 591 20.89 25.10 -10.05
CA LEU A 591 21.89 24.07 -10.38
C LEU A 591 22.80 23.76 -9.19
N ASP A 592 23.12 24.76 -8.37
CA ASP A 592 24.02 24.65 -7.23
C ASP A 592 23.55 23.60 -6.22
N ARG A 593 22.23 23.56 -5.90
CA ARG A 593 21.71 22.55 -4.96
C ARG A 593 21.75 21.11 -5.49
N ILE A 594 21.94 20.91 -6.80
CA ILE A 594 21.99 19.58 -7.43
C ILE A 594 23.38 19.20 -7.96
N MET A 595 24.40 20.05 -7.73
CA MET A 595 25.72 19.91 -8.36
C MET A 595 26.40 18.56 -8.08
N ASP A 596 26.32 18.04 -6.85
CA ASP A 596 26.85 16.72 -6.45
C ASP A 596 26.35 15.60 -7.38
N HIS A 597 25.11 15.71 -7.86
CA HIS A 597 24.47 14.73 -8.74
C HIS A 597 24.81 14.96 -10.22
N ILE A 598 25.11 16.21 -10.61
CA ILE A 598 25.68 16.54 -11.92
C ILE A 598 27.10 15.97 -12.01
N GLU A 599 27.90 16.09 -10.96
CA GLU A 599 29.22 15.46 -10.86
C GLU A 599 29.15 13.93 -10.91
N ALA A 600 28.18 13.32 -10.21
CA ALA A 600 27.93 11.88 -10.30
C ALA A 600 27.54 11.44 -11.73
N ALA A 601 26.67 12.19 -12.40
CA ALA A 601 26.31 11.93 -13.81
C ALA A 601 27.52 12.08 -14.74
N MET A 602 28.37 13.09 -14.56
CA MET A 602 29.64 13.25 -15.30
C MET A 602 30.69 12.18 -14.97
N ALA A 603 30.62 11.54 -13.80
CA ALA A 603 31.48 10.40 -13.45
C ALA A 603 31.02 9.10 -14.13
N MET A 604 29.70 8.90 -14.23
CA MET A 604 29.06 7.70 -14.78
C MET A 604 28.89 7.74 -16.31
N VAL A 605 28.67 8.92 -16.91
CA VAL A 605 28.53 9.11 -18.38
C VAL A 605 29.53 10.19 -18.80
N PRO A 606 30.81 9.84 -19.06
CA PRO A 606 31.91 10.80 -19.12
C PRO A 606 31.78 11.91 -20.19
N ILE A 607 31.05 11.65 -21.27
CA ILE A 607 30.76 12.60 -22.35
C ILE A 607 29.96 13.84 -21.90
N LEU A 608 29.29 13.79 -20.74
CA LEU A 608 28.62 14.96 -20.16
C LEU A 608 29.61 16.07 -19.77
N ARG A 609 30.90 15.75 -19.57
CA ARG A 609 31.95 16.73 -19.22
C ARG A 609 32.29 17.71 -20.35
N GLN A 610 31.87 17.41 -21.58
CA GLN A 610 32.09 18.24 -22.78
C GLN A 610 30.77 18.79 -23.35
N ALA A 611 29.64 18.54 -22.69
CA ALA A 611 28.31 18.91 -23.18
C ALA A 611 27.79 20.20 -22.52
N ASP A 612 27.35 21.16 -23.33
CA ASP A 612 26.72 22.39 -22.82
C ASP A 612 25.32 22.10 -22.27
N ILE A 613 24.90 22.82 -21.23
CA ILE A 613 23.50 22.84 -20.79
C ILE A 613 22.70 23.80 -21.68
N ILE A 614 21.65 23.29 -22.32
CA ILE A 614 20.70 24.09 -23.12
C ILE A 614 19.52 24.59 -22.29
N ASN A 615 19.05 23.78 -21.33
CA ASN A 615 17.92 24.14 -20.47
C ASN A 615 17.97 23.39 -19.13
N THR A 616 17.41 24.01 -18.09
CA THR A 616 17.15 23.39 -16.79
C THR A 616 15.68 23.60 -16.44
N VAL A 617 14.88 22.53 -16.48
CA VAL A 617 13.43 22.59 -16.23
C VAL A 617 13.18 22.36 -14.76
N ALA A 618 12.65 23.39 -14.09
CA ALA A 618 12.39 23.45 -12.66
C ALA A 618 10.89 23.50 -12.39
N GLY A 619 10.27 22.39 -11.94
CA GLY A 619 8.82 22.21 -12.01
C GLY A 619 8.16 21.69 -10.73
N PRO A 620 6.90 22.10 -10.42
CA PRO A 620 6.12 21.55 -9.32
C PRO A 620 5.53 20.17 -9.64
N ILE A 621 5.86 19.15 -8.84
CA ILE A 621 5.21 17.84 -8.84
C ILE A 621 4.36 17.73 -7.56
N THR A 622 3.15 17.16 -7.63
CA THR A 622 2.27 17.05 -6.45
C THR A 622 2.56 15.76 -5.68
N TYR A 623 3.14 15.86 -4.49
CA TYR A 623 3.44 14.70 -3.65
C TYR A 623 2.40 14.52 -2.54
N SER A 624 2.09 13.26 -2.27
CA SER A 624 1.57 12.77 -0.99
C SER A 624 2.72 12.49 -0.01
N PRO A 625 2.44 12.22 1.28
CA PRO A 625 3.42 11.74 2.24
C PRO A 625 4.30 10.57 1.77
N ASP A 626 3.73 9.59 1.06
CA ASP A 626 4.38 8.32 0.70
C ASP A 626 4.72 8.18 -0.79
N ILE A 627 4.80 9.30 -1.53
CA ILE A 627 4.97 9.44 -2.99
C ILE A 627 3.87 8.81 -3.86
N LEU A 628 3.03 7.90 -3.33
CA LEU A 628 1.96 7.25 -4.07
C LEU A 628 0.71 8.14 -4.18
N PRO A 629 -0.02 8.14 -5.31
CA PRO A 629 -1.22 8.95 -5.45
C PRO A 629 -2.35 8.52 -4.51
N MET A 630 -3.35 9.39 -4.38
CA MET A 630 -4.64 9.12 -3.75
C MET A 630 -5.66 8.87 -4.87
N VAL A 631 -6.21 7.65 -4.95
CA VAL A 631 -7.02 7.18 -6.10
C VAL A 631 -8.22 6.37 -5.62
N GLY A 632 -9.43 6.93 -5.74
CA GLY A 632 -10.68 6.22 -5.39
C GLY A 632 -11.82 7.14 -4.95
N PRO A 633 -12.94 6.57 -4.45
CA PRO A 633 -14.01 7.31 -3.80
C PRO A 633 -13.58 7.73 -2.39
N HIS A 634 -13.97 8.92 -1.95
CA HIS A 634 -13.58 9.45 -0.65
C HIS A 634 -14.64 9.15 0.42
N GLN A 635 -14.22 8.58 1.55
CA GLN A 635 -15.05 8.35 2.74
C GLN A 635 -15.70 9.66 3.23
N GLY A 636 -16.90 9.56 3.80
CA GLY A 636 -17.64 10.70 4.37
C GLY A 636 -18.27 11.67 3.35
N VAL A 637 -17.94 11.60 2.06
CA VAL A 637 -18.46 12.53 1.03
C VAL A 637 -18.97 11.78 -0.20
N ARG A 638 -20.30 11.69 -0.32
CA ARG A 638 -20.98 10.90 -1.37
C ARG A 638 -20.62 11.36 -2.78
N ASN A 639 -20.25 10.42 -3.64
CA ASN A 639 -19.93 10.64 -5.05
C ASN A 639 -18.78 11.64 -5.32
N TYR A 640 -17.95 11.96 -4.33
CA TYR A 640 -16.68 12.65 -4.54
C TYR A 640 -15.55 11.62 -4.71
N TRP A 641 -14.89 11.68 -5.86
CA TRP A 641 -13.76 10.82 -6.21
C TRP A 641 -12.50 11.66 -6.37
N VAL A 642 -11.34 11.04 -6.15
CA VAL A 642 -10.03 11.65 -6.39
C VAL A 642 -9.14 10.76 -7.25
N ALA A 643 -8.32 11.39 -8.08
CA ALA A 643 -7.07 10.86 -8.57
C ALA A 643 -6.05 12.01 -8.52
N ILE A 644 -5.30 12.09 -7.42
CA ILE A 644 -4.48 13.26 -7.04
C ILE A 644 -3.14 12.83 -6.40
N GLY A 645 -2.18 13.74 -6.25
CA GLY A 645 -0.91 13.44 -5.54
C GLY A 645 0.10 12.57 -6.31
N PHE A 646 0.17 12.71 -7.64
CA PHE A 646 1.06 11.91 -8.48
C PHE A 646 2.51 12.41 -8.48
N GLY A 647 3.40 11.67 -7.81
CA GLY A 647 4.85 11.74 -8.09
C GLY A 647 5.20 11.30 -9.52
N TYR A 648 4.44 10.36 -10.10
CA TYR A 648 4.72 9.72 -11.40
C TYR A 648 3.54 9.75 -12.38
N GLY A 649 2.96 10.95 -12.58
CA GLY A 649 1.72 11.12 -13.35
C GLY A 649 1.72 10.50 -14.75
N ILE A 650 2.81 10.64 -15.51
CA ILE A 650 2.87 10.21 -16.93
C ILE A 650 2.77 8.68 -17.08
N ILE A 651 3.51 7.91 -16.27
CA ILE A 651 3.44 6.44 -16.29
C ILE A 651 2.19 5.91 -15.58
N HIS A 652 1.59 6.66 -14.66
CA HIS A 652 0.34 6.25 -14.01
C HIS A 652 -0.93 6.55 -14.83
N ALA A 653 -0.91 7.55 -15.72
CA ALA A 653 -2.13 8.11 -16.32
C ALA A 653 -3.02 7.09 -17.04
N GLY A 654 -2.47 6.25 -17.93
CA GLY A 654 -3.25 5.24 -18.66
C GLY A 654 -3.91 4.22 -17.73
N GLY A 655 -3.12 3.56 -16.89
CA GLY A 655 -3.58 2.56 -15.93
C GLY A 655 -4.57 3.10 -14.90
N ILE A 656 -4.33 4.28 -14.34
CA ILE A 656 -5.24 4.87 -13.34
C ILE A 656 -6.54 5.37 -13.97
N GLY A 657 -6.50 5.94 -15.18
CA GLY A 657 -7.71 6.29 -15.93
C GLY A 657 -8.60 5.06 -16.17
N LYS A 658 -8.00 3.92 -16.51
CA LYS A 658 -8.72 2.64 -16.63
C LYS A 658 -9.25 2.14 -15.28
N TYR A 659 -8.42 2.15 -14.24
CA TYR A 659 -8.77 1.66 -12.91
C TYR A 659 -9.96 2.41 -12.30
N VAL A 660 -9.93 3.76 -12.32
CA VAL A 660 -11.02 4.59 -11.80
C VAL A 660 -12.27 4.49 -12.69
N SER A 661 -12.10 4.38 -14.02
CA SER A 661 -13.23 4.14 -14.93
C SER A 661 -13.93 2.81 -14.64
N ASP A 662 -13.17 1.73 -14.43
CA ASP A 662 -13.71 0.41 -14.10
C ASP A 662 -14.42 0.41 -12.74
N TRP A 663 -13.88 1.10 -11.73
CA TRP A 663 -14.49 1.19 -10.40
C TRP A 663 -15.78 2.02 -10.43
N ILE A 664 -15.79 3.17 -11.10
CA ILE A 664 -17.00 4.01 -11.26
C ILE A 664 -18.13 3.26 -11.97
N LEU A 665 -17.81 2.42 -12.98
CA LEU A 665 -18.80 1.67 -13.75
C LEU A 665 -19.20 0.32 -13.10
N GLY A 666 -18.28 -0.33 -12.39
CA GLY A 666 -18.51 -1.65 -11.77
C GLY A 666 -19.01 -1.60 -10.32
N GLY A 667 -18.84 -0.48 -9.62
CA GLY A 667 -19.22 -0.34 -8.20
C GLY A 667 -18.29 -1.06 -7.21
N GLU A 668 -17.14 -1.54 -7.68
CA GLU A 668 -16.06 -2.19 -6.92
C GLU A 668 -14.72 -2.01 -7.67
N PRO A 669 -13.56 -2.01 -6.98
CA PRO A 669 -12.27 -1.88 -7.66
C PRO A 669 -12.01 -3.09 -8.57
N PRO A 670 -11.48 -2.91 -9.80
CA PRO A 670 -11.33 -4.00 -10.76
C PRO A 670 -10.34 -5.09 -10.30
N PHE A 671 -9.38 -4.70 -9.47
CA PHE A 671 -8.31 -5.45 -8.81
C PHE A 671 -7.87 -4.63 -7.58
N ASP A 672 -7.05 -5.15 -6.67
CA ASP A 672 -6.72 -4.39 -5.45
C ASP A 672 -5.66 -3.29 -5.66
N LEU A 673 -5.88 -2.12 -5.08
CA LEU A 673 -4.90 -1.03 -4.96
C LEU A 673 -5.11 -0.25 -3.64
N ILE A 674 -5.26 -0.91 -2.49
CA ILE A 674 -5.38 -0.19 -1.22
C ILE A 674 -4.13 0.66 -0.89
N GLU A 675 -2.95 0.35 -1.48
CA GLU A 675 -1.78 1.23 -1.38
C GLU A 675 -1.99 2.62 -2.01
N LEU A 676 -3.02 2.79 -2.84
CA LEU A 676 -3.44 4.06 -3.43
C LEU A 676 -4.72 4.64 -2.81
N ASP A 677 -5.36 3.96 -1.85
CA ASP A 677 -6.66 4.41 -1.33
C ASP A 677 -6.55 5.84 -0.76
N PRO A 678 -7.47 6.76 -1.12
CA PRO A 678 -7.41 8.14 -0.65
C PRO A 678 -7.61 8.30 0.86
N ASN A 679 -8.17 7.29 1.52
CA ASN A 679 -8.49 7.29 2.94
C ASN A 679 -7.53 6.42 3.77
N ARG A 680 -6.37 6.04 3.22
CA ARG A 680 -5.22 5.55 4.02
C ARG A 680 -4.62 6.63 4.95
N TYR A 681 -4.98 7.88 4.71
CA TYR A 681 -4.65 9.05 5.52
C TYR A 681 -5.83 9.50 6.37
N GLY A 682 -5.56 10.27 7.43
CA GLY A 682 -6.58 10.78 8.35
C GLY A 682 -6.17 12.08 9.03
N LYS A 683 -6.83 12.41 10.16
CA LYS A 683 -6.60 13.64 10.95
C LYS A 683 -5.11 13.86 11.29
N TRP A 684 -4.45 12.75 11.66
CA TRP A 684 -3.03 12.68 11.99
C TRP A 684 -2.09 13.09 10.83
N THR A 685 -2.56 13.07 9.59
CA THR A 685 -1.79 13.40 8.39
C THR A 685 -1.78 14.93 8.18
N THR A 686 -1.30 15.65 9.20
CA THR A 686 -1.27 17.13 9.23
C THR A 686 -0.41 17.72 8.12
N THR A 687 -0.47 19.04 7.90
CA THR A 687 0.41 19.70 6.92
C THR A 687 1.88 19.58 7.31
N GLN A 688 2.20 19.57 8.60
CA GLN A 688 3.56 19.34 9.12
C GLN A 688 4.04 17.92 8.83
N TYR A 689 3.21 16.90 9.09
CA TYR A 689 3.51 15.52 8.71
C TYR A 689 3.70 15.40 7.19
N THR A 690 2.79 15.99 6.42
CA THR A 690 2.80 15.97 4.94
C THR A 690 4.09 16.56 4.39
N ALA A 691 4.52 17.74 4.86
CA ALA A 691 5.76 18.38 4.42
C ALA A 691 7.00 17.55 4.80
N ALA A 692 7.08 17.06 6.05
CA ALA A 692 8.20 16.25 6.52
C ALA A 692 8.32 14.91 5.75
N LYS A 693 7.19 14.24 5.49
CA LYS A 693 7.17 12.93 4.84
C LYS A 693 7.33 13.01 3.33
N ALA A 694 6.77 14.02 2.66
CA ALA A 694 7.01 14.25 1.23
C ALA A 694 8.48 14.62 0.97
N ARG A 695 9.13 15.37 1.88
CA ARG A 695 10.56 15.69 1.86
C ARG A 695 11.44 14.42 1.99
N GLU A 696 11.13 13.55 2.95
CA GLU A 696 11.79 12.23 3.10
C GLU A 696 11.57 11.36 1.84
N SER A 697 10.32 11.21 1.38
CA SER A 697 9.96 10.42 0.20
C SER A 697 10.52 10.97 -1.14
N TYR A 698 10.89 12.24 -1.20
CA TYR A 698 11.68 12.80 -2.31
C TYR A 698 13.15 12.40 -2.21
N GLY A 699 13.80 12.62 -1.06
CA GLY A 699 15.21 12.24 -0.86
C GLY A 699 15.43 10.72 -0.93
N PHE A 700 14.43 9.92 -0.56
CA PHE A 700 14.46 8.45 -0.57
C PHE A 700 14.03 7.85 -1.93
N ASN A 701 14.10 8.62 -3.03
CA ASN A 701 13.64 8.13 -4.34
C ASN A 701 14.44 6.94 -4.88
N ASN A 702 15.74 6.89 -4.56
CA ASN A 702 16.69 5.90 -5.07
C ASN A 702 17.47 5.17 -3.97
N ILE A 703 17.08 5.26 -2.69
CA ILE A 703 17.67 4.42 -1.63
C ILE A 703 17.41 2.93 -1.90
N VAL A 704 18.06 2.03 -1.15
CA VAL A 704 17.80 0.59 -1.22
C VAL A 704 16.44 0.29 -0.58
N GLY A 705 15.49 -0.19 -1.38
CA GLY A 705 14.17 -0.64 -0.92
C GLY A 705 14.26 -2.04 -0.30
N TYR A 706 14.53 -2.09 1.01
CA TYR A 706 14.60 -3.33 1.78
C TYR A 706 13.20 -3.90 2.11
N PRO A 707 13.08 -5.22 2.34
CA PRO A 707 11.90 -5.76 3.03
C PRO A 707 11.83 -5.16 4.44
N LYS A 708 10.61 -4.91 4.94
CA LYS A 708 10.35 -4.30 6.26
C LYS A 708 11.08 -2.96 6.49
N GLU A 709 11.17 -2.13 5.45
CA GLU A 709 11.74 -0.78 5.51
C GLU A 709 11.04 0.11 6.56
N GLU A 710 11.81 0.68 7.49
CA GLU A 710 11.33 1.70 8.44
C GLU A 710 11.74 3.11 7.99
N ARG A 711 10.83 4.08 8.18
CA ARG A 711 11.03 5.51 7.88
C ARG A 711 10.67 6.37 9.09
N PHE A 712 11.36 7.48 9.30
CA PHE A 712 11.37 8.19 10.60
C PHE A 712 10.86 9.64 10.55
N ALA A 713 10.87 10.30 9.39
CA ALA A 713 10.33 11.65 9.29
C ALA A 713 8.84 11.70 9.68
N GLY A 714 8.45 12.78 10.37
CA GLY A 714 7.08 13.02 10.83
C GLY A 714 6.59 12.16 12.01
N ARG A 715 7.47 11.37 12.66
CA ARG A 715 7.09 10.47 13.77
C ARG A 715 7.59 10.98 15.13
N PRO A 716 6.89 10.70 16.24
CA PRO A 716 5.53 10.13 16.31
C PRO A 716 4.47 11.14 15.84
N THR A 717 3.27 10.66 15.51
CA THR A 717 2.10 11.53 15.23
C THR A 717 1.25 11.76 16.49
N GLU A 718 0.18 12.54 16.39
CA GLU A 718 -0.87 12.65 17.44
C GLU A 718 -1.61 11.32 17.72
N ARG A 719 -1.46 10.31 16.86
CA ARG A 719 -2.15 9.02 16.93
C ARG A 719 -1.38 8.01 17.78
N VAL A 720 -1.23 8.30 19.08
CA VAL A 720 -0.55 7.43 20.04
C VAL A 720 -1.43 7.07 21.25
N SER A 721 -1.36 5.82 21.72
CA SER A 721 -1.94 5.41 23.01
C SER A 721 -1.07 5.94 24.17
N GLY A 722 -1.58 5.93 25.40
CA GLY A 722 -0.75 6.24 26.59
C GLY A 722 0.46 5.30 26.73
N LEU A 723 0.41 4.11 26.11
CA LEU A 723 1.47 3.12 26.12
C LEU A 723 2.70 3.55 25.31
N TYR A 724 2.58 4.55 24.42
CA TYR A 724 3.71 5.00 23.62
C TYR A 724 4.90 5.48 24.50
N GLU A 725 4.65 6.33 25.50
CA GLU A 725 5.71 6.77 26.42
C GLU A 725 6.15 5.63 27.38
N VAL A 726 5.23 4.76 27.81
CA VAL A 726 5.51 3.60 28.69
C VAL A 726 6.43 2.57 28.03
N LEU A 727 6.30 2.37 26.71
CA LEU A 727 7.05 1.37 25.94
C LEU A 727 8.20 1.97 25.10
N LYS A 728 8.33 3.30 25.08
CA LYS A 728 9.15 4.09 24.14
C LYS A 728 10.58 3.58 23.96
N SER A 729 11.24 3.26 25.06
CA SER A 729 12.64 2.82 25.14
C SER A 729 12.82 1.30 25.16
N LYS A 730 11.75 0.53 24.98
CA LYS A 730 11.70 -0.94 25.21
C LYS A 730 11.46 -1.75 23.93
N CYS A 731 11.18 -1.10 22.80
CA CYS A 731 10.83 -1.77 21.53
C CYS A 731 11.26 -0.94 20.30
N SER A 732 11.31 -1.60 19.14
CA SER A 732 11.29 -0.88 17.85
C SER A 732 9.85 -0.57 17.48
N TRP A 733 9.61 0.67 17.06
CA TRP A 733 8.27 1.15 16.72
C TRP A 733 8.03 1.04 15.21
N GLY A 734 6.98 0.32 14.83
CA GLY A 734 6.41 0.34 13.50
C GLY A 734 5.44 1.49 13.31
N PHE A 735 5.41 2.05 12.11
CA PHE A 735 4.43 3.07 11.71
C PHE A 735 3.28 2.43 10.93
N HIS A 736 2.04 2.54 11.43
CA HIS A 736 0.86 1.87 10.89
C HIS A 736 -0.36 2.81 10.85
N ALA A 737 -0.70 3.37 9.69
CA ALA A 737 -1.84 4.28 9.49
C ALA A 737 -1.92 5.43 10.53
N GLY A 738 -0.77 6.07 10.75
CA GLY A 738 -0.58 7.15 11.73
C GLY A 738 -0.11 6.67 13.11
N TRP A 739 -0.46 5.43 13.50
CA TRP A 739 -0.10 4.87 14.79
C TRP A 739 1.37 4.46 14.88
N GLU A 740 1.92 4.59 16.08
CA GLU A 740 3.14 3.90 16.51
C GLU A 740 2.73 2.58 17.18
N GLN A 741 3.22 1.43 16.70
CA GLN A 741 2.95 0.10 17.27
C GLN A 741 4.24 -0.73 17.41
N PRO A 742 4.47 -1.47 18.52
CA PRO A 742 5.70 -2.25 18.68
C PRO A 742 5.85 -3.37 17.62
N HIS A 743 6.97 -3.38 16.90
CA HIS A 743 7.37 -4.47 16.01
C HIS A 743 7.96 -5.65 16.80
N TRP A 744 8.92 -5.36 17.68
CA TRP A 744 9.68 -6.31 18.52
C TRP A 744 10.28 -5.61 19.74
N PHE A 745 10.61 -6.35 20.79
CA PHE A 745 11.01 -5.84 22.10
C PHE A 745 12.47 -6.14 22.47
N TYR A 746 13.12 -5.15 23.08
CA TYR A 746 14.52 -5.19 23.49
C TYR A 746 14.73 -5.91 24.83
N LYS A 747 15.85 -6.61 24.96
CA LYS A 747 16.41 -7.12 26.22
C LYS A 747 17.89 -6.70 26.35
N PRO A 748 18.43 -6.62 27.58
CA PRO A 748 19.84 -6.29 27.77
C PRO A 748 20.76 -7.27 27.02
N GLY A 749 21.62 -6.73 26.15
CA GLY A 749 22.52 -7.52 25.29
C GLY A 749 22.08 -7.63 23.82
N ASP A 750 20.86 -7.20 23.46
CA ASP A 750 20.44 -7.14 22.04
C ASP A 750 21.13 -6.00 21.28
N GLU A 751 21.38 -6.20 19.98
CA GLU A 751 21.69 -5.11 19.06
C GLU A 751 20.41 -4.34 18.72
N THR A 752 20.19 -3.20 19.38
CA THR A 752 18.99 -2.37 19.19
C THR A 752 19.10 -1.43 17.98
N GLY A 753 17.95 -0.88 17.55
CA GLY A 753 17.86 0.07 16.44
C GLY A 753 17.64 -0.57 15.06
N TYR A 754 17.54 0.29 14.05
CA TYR A 754 17.18 -0.10 12.68
C TYR A 754 18.36 -0.75 11.94
N LYS A 755 18.17 -2.01 11.51
CA LYS A 755 19.16 -2.82 10.80
C LYS A 755 18.49 -3.53 9.60
N PRO A 756 18.07 -2.79 8.56
CA PRO A 756 17.38 -3.38 7.41
C PRO A 756 18.32 -4.33 6.65
N SER A 757 17.75 -5.39 6.09
CA SER A 757 18.50 -6.46 5.41
C SER A 757 17.57 -7.22 4.46
N PHE A 758 18.11 -7.81 3.39
CA PHE A 758 17.39 -8.78 2.56
C PHE A 758 17.37 -10.20 3.16
N ARG A 759 17.81 -10.35 4.41
CA ARG A 759 18.03 -11.60 5.16
C ARG A 759 17.61 -11.41 6.62
N ARG A 760 17.70 -12.49 7.41
CA ARG A 760 17.60 -12.44 8.89
C ARG A 760 18.52 -11.34 9.44
N THR A 761 18.05 -10.61 10.45
CA THR A 761 18.74 -9.45 11.05
C THR A 761 18.44 -9.37 12.56
N ASN A 762 18.87 -8.30 13.24
CA ASN A 762 18.91 -8.16 14.70
C ASN A 762 17.64 -8.56 15.48
N TRP A 763 16.44 -8.38 14.91
CA TRP A 763 15.18 -8.77 15.54
C TRP A 763 14.87 -10.28 15.53
N PHE A 764 15.61 -11.11 14.78
CA PHE A 764 15.28 -12.53 14.56
C PHE A 764 15.22 -13.36 15.86
N GLU A 765 16.24 -13.25 16.72
CA GLU A 765 16.24 -13.93 18.03
C GLU A 765 15.29 -13.27 19.05
N PRO A 766 15.22 -11.93 19.19
CA PRO A 766 14.18 -11.26 19.97
C PRO A 766 12.76 -11.75 19.69
N VAL A 767 12.37 -11.81 18.41
CA VAL A 767 11.06 -12.31 17.96
C VAL A 767 10.87 -13.79 18.31
N GLY A 768 11.94 -14.60 18.28
CA GLY A 768 11.91 -16.00 18.74
C GLY A 768 11.70 -16.16 20.25
N ARG A 769 12.19 -15.22 21.06
CA ARG A 769 11.93 -15.19 22.52
C ARG A 769 10.50 -14.73 22.81
N GLU A 770 10.01 -13.72 22.10
CA GLU A 770 8.62 -13.25 22.18
C GLU A 770 7.61 -14.34 21.77
N TYR A 771 7.90 -15.08 20.70
CA TYR A 771 7.13 -16.26 20.29
C TYR A 771 7.04 -17.29 21.44
N LYS A 772 8.18 -17.65 22.05
CA LYS A 772 8.21 -18.59 23.19
C LYS A 772 7.45 -18.06 24.39
N GLN A 773 7.59 -16.77 24.72
CA GLN A 773 6.89 -16.13 25.82
C GLN A 773 5.36 -16.26 25.71
N VAL A 774 4.78 -16.10 24.51
CA VAL A 774 3.34 -16.30 24.28
C VAL A 774 2.96 -17.79 24.35
N MET A 775 3.76 -18.68 23.77
CA MET A 775 3.43 -20.12 23.72
C MET A 775 3.60 -20.84 25.06
N GLU A 776 4.58 -20.43 25.87
CA GLU A 776 4.96 -21.09 27.13
C GLU A 776 4.35 -20.41 28.37
N LYS A 777 4.02 -19.10 28.31
CA LYS A 777 3.56 -18.32 29.47
C LYS A 777 2.36 -17.41 29.18
N VAL A 778 2.60 -16.13 28.98
CA VAL A 778 1.62 -15.06 28.74
C VAL A 778 2.36 -13.82 28.24
N GLY A 779 1.97 -13.33 27.07
CA GLY A 779 2.45 -12.08 26.49
C GLY A 779 1.35 -11.01 26.45
N VAL A 780 1.76 -9.74 26.48
CA VAL A 780 0.91 -8.57 26.25
C VAL A 780 1.33 -7.85 24.96
N ILE A 781 0.37 -7.43 24.14
CA ILE A 781 0.57 -6.67 22.91
C ILE A 781 -0.41 -5.49 22.82
N ASP A 782 0.07 -4.33 22.36
CA ASP A 782 -0.80 -3.19 22.01
C ASP A 782 -1.43 -3.44 20.63
N LEU A 783 -2.76 -3.55 20.59
CA LEU A 783 -3.60 -3.72 19.41
C LEU A 783 -4.49 -2.48 19.15
N THR A 784 -4.24 -1.38 19.86
CA THR A 784 -4.93 -0.08 19.70
C THR A 784 -5.01 0.39 18.24
N PRO A 785 -4.07 0.11 17.32
CA PRO A 785 -4.18 0.57 15.93
C PRO A 785 -5.38 0.05 15.11
N PHE A 786 -6.08 -1.02 15.54
CA PHE A 786 -7.25 -1.53 14.82
C PHE A 786 -8.29 -0.44 14.50
N GLY A 787 -8.93 -0.53 13.32
CA GLY A 787 -10.12 0.25 13.00
C GLY A 787 -11.33 -0.29 13.78
N LYS A 788 -12.14 0.59 14.39
CA LYS A 788 -13.21 0.20 15.34
C LYS A 788 -14.50 0.98 15.05
N PHE A 789 -15.58 0.28 14.74
CA PHE A 789 -16.88 0.91 14.42
C PHE A 789 -17.97 0.40 15.36
N ILE A 790 -18.74 1.31 15.95
CA ILE A 790 -19.99 0.99 16.65
C ILE A 790 -21.14 1.16 15.66
N VAL A 791 -21.92 0.11 15.43
CA VAL A 791 -23.09 0.12 14.54
C VAL A 791 -24.33 -0.29 15.32
N LYS A 792 -25.34 0.58 15.36
CA LYS A 792 -26.59 0.37 16.11
C LYS A 792 -27.80 0.95 15.37
N GLY A 793 -28.99 0.77 15.92
CA GLY A 793 -30.25 1.27 15.36
C GLY A 793 -31.13 0.15 14.78
N ASN A 794 -32.35 0.52 14.36
CA ASN A 794 -33.41 -0.44 14.06
C ASN A 794 -33.08 -1.42 12.92
N ASP A 795 -32.24 -1.00 11.98
CA ASP A 795 -31.86 -1.82 10.81
C ASP A 795 -30.43 -2.38 10.89
N SER A 796 -29.72 -2.24 12.01
CA SER A 796 -28.31 -2.67 12.14
C SER A 796 -28.13 -4.14 11.77
N VAL A 797 -28.98 -5.02 12.31
CA VAL A 797 -28.96 -6.46 11.98
C VAL A 797 -29.19 -6.71 10.49
N LYS A 798 -30.05 -5.92 9.82
CA LYS A 798 -30.36 -6.09 8.39
C LYS A 798 -29.19 -5.65 7.51
N LEU A 799 -28.63 -4.48 7.79
CA LEU A 799 -27.46 -3.94 7.09
C LEU A 799 -26.28 -4.91 7.18
N LEU A 800 -25.98 -5.36 8.40
CA LEU A 800 -24.85 -6.28 8.61
C LEU A 800 -25.13 -7.65 7.97
N ASP A 801 -26.34 -8.23 8.06
CA ASP A 801 -26.61 -9.54 7.44
C ASP A 801 -26.64 -9.48 5.90
N HIS A 802 -26.80 -8.29 5.29
CA HIS A 802 -26.60 -8.08 3.85
C HIS A 802 -25.13 -7.83 3.47
N LEU A 803 -24.39 -7.04 4.24
CA LEU A 803 -22.96 -6.75 3.99
C LEU A 803 -22.07 -7.99 4.13
N PHE A 804 -22.33 -8.80 5.15
CA PHE A 804 -21.43 -9.86 5.57
C PHE A 804 -21.78 -11.24 5.01
N ALA A 805 -20.76 -12.04 4.69
CA ALA A 805 -20.93 -13.40 4.19
C ALA A 805 -21.13 -14.48 5.28
N ASN A 806 -20.76 -14.21 6.54
CA ASN A 806 -21.09 -15.08 7.67
C ASN A 806 -22.51 -14.79 8.21
N VAL A 807 -23.01 -15.59 9.15
CA VAL A 807 -24.20 -15.22 9.94
C VAL A 807 -23.85 -14.14 10.96
N ILE A 808 -24.82 -13.29 11.30
CA ILE A 808 -24.66 -12.36 12.43
C ILE A 808 -24.59 -13.13 13.76
N PRO A 809 -23.62 -12.82 14.65
CA PRO A 809 -23.49 -13.52 15.93
C PRO A 809 -24.64 -13.19 16.89
N LYS A 810 -24.83 -14.04 17.90
CA LYS A 810 -25.79 -13.79 19.00
C LYS A 810 -25.24 -12.72 19.96
N VAL A 811 -26.11 -12.04 20.69
CA VAL A 811 -25.73 -11.09 21.74
C VAL A 811 -24.75 -11.74 22.74
N GLY A 812 -23.73 -11.01 23.16
CA GLY A 812 -22.61 -11.50 23.98
C GLY A 812 -21.68 -12.49 23.24
N SER A 813 -21.71 -12.49 21.91
CA SER A 813 -20.90 -13.37 21.05
C SER A 813 -20.28 -12.61 19.87
N THR A 814 -19.21 -13.19 19.34
CA THR A 814 -18.36 -12.63 18.29
C THR A 814 -18.18 -13.65 17.15
N ASN A 815 -17.87 -13.21 15.94
CA ASN A 815 -17.28 -14.06 14.89
C ASN A 815 -16.39 -13.27 13.93
N ILE A 816 -15.60 -13.99 13.13
CA ILE A 816 -14.93 -13.43 11.95
C ILE A 816 -15.89 -13.50 10.76
N SER A 817 -15.93 -12.44 9.95
CA SER A 817 -16.84 -12.32 8.83
C SER A 817 -16.26 -11.44 7.71
N HIS A 818 -16.69 -11.68 6.47
CA HIS A 818 -16.14 -11.05 5.28
C HIS A 818 -17.17 -10.15 4.60
N MET A 819 -16.80 -8.91 4.30
CA MET A 819 -17.56 -8.08 3.35
C MET A 819 -17.07 -8.41 1.95
N LEU A 820 -18.01 -8.66 1.03
CA LEU A 820 -17.69 -9.06 -0.33
C LEU A 820 -18.16 -8.05 -1.37
N THR A 821 -17.42 -7.98 -2.47
CA THR A 821 -17.83 -7.22 -3.65
C THR A 821 -18.98 -7.94 -4.40
N PRO A 822 -19.74 -7.24 -5.27
CA PRO A 822 -20.70 -7.88 -6.18
C PRO A 822 -20.14 -9.06 -7.00
N ARG A 823 -18.89 -9.00 -7.47
CA ARG A 823 -18.16 -10.11 -8.12
C ARG A 823 -17.63 -11.17 -7.14
N GLY A 824 -17.93 -11.07 -5.85
CA GLY A 824 -17.55 -12.04 -4.81
C GLY A 824 -16.09 -11.98 -4.36
N GLN A 825 -15.38 -10.87 -4.58
CA GLN A 825 -14.01 -10.68 -4.06
C GLN A 825 -14.04 -10.25 -2.59
N VAL A 826 -12.97 -10.48 -1.83
CA VAL A 826 -12.92 -10.16 -0.38
C VAL A 826 -12.56 -8.68 -0.18
N TYR A 827 -13.59 -7.83 -0.16
CA TYR A 827 -13.40 -6.40 0.11
C TYR A 827 -12.81 -6.16 1.49
N ALA A 828 -13.26 -6.89 2.52
CA ALA A 828 -12.72 -6.78 3.88
C ALA A 828 -12.93 -8.05 4.70
N GLU A 829 -12.09 -8.26 5.72
CA GLU A 829 -12.31 -9.18 6.83
C GLU A 829 -12.47 -8.38 8.12
N LEU A 830 -13.54 -8.64 8.88
CA LEU A 830 -13.80 -7.97 10.15
C LEU A 830 -14.20 -8.97 11.25
N THR A 831 -13.82 -8.65 12.48
CA THR A 831 -14.39 -9.23 13.68
C THR A 831 -15.71 -8.51 13.98
N VAL A 832 -16.82 -9.25 14.04
CA VAL A 832 -18.16 -8.74 14.35
C VAL A 832 -18.53 -9.21 15.75
N SER A 833 -18.79 -8.27 16.67
CA SER A 833 -19.15 -8.55 18.06
C SER A 833 -20.51 -7.92 18.42
N HIS A 834 -21.49 -8.73 18.78
CA HIS A 834 -22.86 -8.27 19.09
C HIS A 834 -22.96 -7.99 20.60
N LEU A 835 -22.83 -6.72 20.98
CA LEU A 835 -22.65 -6.31 22.39
C LEU A 835 -23.99 -6.31 23.15
N SER A 836 -24.97 -5.57 22.63
CA SER A 836 -26.35 -5.52 23.12
C SER A 836 -27.33 -5.72 21.95
N PRO A 837 -28.62 -6.01 22.17
CA PRO A 837 -29.55 -6.34 21.08
C PRO A 837 -29.65 -5.25 20.01
N GLY A 838 -29.04 -5.50 18.84
CA GLY A 838 -28.98 -4.54 17.73
C GLY A 838 -27.82 -3.55 17.80
N GLU A 839 -26.83 -3.76 18.68
CA GLU A 839 -25.61 -2.96 18.82
C GLU A 839 -24.36 -3.83 18.60
N PHE A 840 -23.51 -3.39 17.68
CA PHE A 840 -22.34 -4.15 17.23
C PHE A 840 -21.06 -3.33 17.34
N LEU A 841 -19.99 -3.96 17.81
CA LEU A 841 -18.61 -3.52 17.59
C LEU A 841 -18.05 -4.31 16.40
N LEU A 842 -17.63 -3.59 15.38
CA LEU A 842 -16.88 -4.09 14.23
C LEU A 842 -15.41 -3.72 14.39
N VAL A 843 -14.49 -4.64 14.09
CA VAL A 843 -13.04 -4.43 14.21
C VAL A 843 -12.32 -4.89 12.94
N THR A 844 -11.42 -4.05 12.42
CA THR A 844 -10.64 -4.27 11.20
C THR A 844 -9.17 -3.83 11.36
N GLY A 845 -8.33 -4.10 10.37
CA GLY A 845 -6.92 -3.66 10.34
C GLY A 845 -6.76 -2.13 10.30
N SER A 846 -5.63 -1.64 10.80
CA SER A 846 -5.32 -0.20 10.85
C SER A 846 -5.32 0.47 9.47
N GLY A 847 -4.73 -0.20 8.46
CA GLY A 847 -4.72 0.26 7.07
C GLY A 847 -6.07 0.16 6.35
N SER A 848 -7.02 -0.62 6.87
CA SER A 848 -8.34 -0.85 6.27
C SER A 848 -9.44 0.02 6.88
N GLU A 849 -9.13 0.81 7.91
CA GLU A 849 -10.11 1.56 8.72
C GLU A 849 -11.14 2.35 7.89
N LEU A 850 -10.69 3.36 7.14
CA LEU A 850 -11.62 4.22 6.39
C LEU A 850 -12.02 3.62 5.04
N HIS A 851 -11.25 2.65 4.54
CA HIS A 851 -11.58 1.82 3.38
C HIS A 851 -12.87 1.03 3.64
N ASP A 852 -12.93 0.32 4.77
CA ASP A 852 -14.06 -0.51 5.19
C ASP A 852 -15.26 0.34 5.62
N LEU A 853 -15.01 1.41 6.41
CA LEU A 853 -16.05 2.32 6.87
C LEU A 853 -16.84 2.93 5.70
N ARG A 854 -16.14 3.40 4.66
CA ARG A 854 -16.74 3.95 3.42
C ARG A 854 -17.72 2.97 2.78
N TRP A 855 -17.38 1.67 2.74
CA TRP A 855 -18.25 0.65 2.14
C TRP A 855 -19.50 0.37 2.99
N ILE A 856 -19.36 0.37 4.32
CA ILE A 856 -20.47 0.23 5.26
C ILE A 856 -21.42 1.45 5.17
N GLU A 857 -20.86 2.67 5.12
CA GLU A 857 -21.61 3.93 4.94
C GLU A 857 -22.32 3.98 3.58
N GLU A 858 -21.64 3.62 2.50
CA GLU A 858 -22.24 3.58 1.16
C GLU A 858 -23.40 2.59 1.08
N GLU A 859 -23.27 1.39 1.66
CA GLU A 859 -24.36 0.39 1.69
C GLU A 859 -25.53 0.86 2.57
N ALA A 860 -25.25 1.44 3.75
CA ALA A 860 -26.26 2.02 4.63
C ALA A 860 -27.13 3.05 3.89
N VAL A 861 -26.50 3.95 3.12
CA VAL A 861 -27.20 4.96 2.33
C VAL A 861 -27.88 4.39 1.09
N LYS A 862 -27.25 3.46 0.35
CA LYS A 862 -27.80 2.88 -0.88
C LYS A 862 -29.03 2.02 -0.62
N GLY A 863 -29.05 1.26 0.47
CA GLY A 863 -30.21 0.46 0.89
C GLY A 863 -31.22 1.20 1.77
N GLY A 864 -30.95 2.45 2.17
CA GLY A 864 -31.85 3.26 3.00
C GLY A 864 -32.02 2.75 4.43
N TYR A 865 -30.98 2.12 5.00
CA TYR A 865 -31.03 1.49 6.32
C TYR A 865 -31.03 2.52 7.46
N ASN A 866 -31.95 2.41 8.42
CA ASN A 866 -32.01 3.26 9.61
C ASN A 866 -31.01 2.77 10.68
N VAL A 867 -29.78 3.29 10.61
CA VAL A 867 -28.65 2.96 11.50
C VAL A 867 -27.88 4.21 11.94
N GLU A 868 -27.24 4.11 13.10
CA GLU A 868 -26.15 5.01 13.51
C GLU A 868 -24.84 4.23 13.43
N ILE A 869 -23.89 4.74 12.64
CA ILE A 869 -22.53 4.22 12.49
C ILE A 869 -21.57 5.25 13.09
N LYS A 870 -20.74 4.83 14.04
CA LYS A 870 -19.73 5.67 14.68
C LYS A 870 -18.35 5.04 14.53
N ASN A 871 -17.40 5.76 13.95
CA ASN A 871 -15.98 5.42 14.07
C ASN A 871 -15.48 5.81 15.48
N SER A 872 -15.04 4.80 16.25
CA SER A 872 -14.48 4.91 17.60
C SER A 872 -13.01 4.49 17.66
N THR A 873 -12.30 4.38 16.52
CA THR A 873 -10.90 3.96 16.43
C THR A 873 -9.99 4.77 17.36
N ASP A 874 -10.08 6.10 17.32
CA ASP A 874 -9.22 7.01 18.08
C ASP A 874 -9.59 7.10 19.58
N GLU A 875 -10.78 6.59 19.96
CA GLU A 875 -11.36 6.68 21.31
C GLU A 875 -10.99 5.47 22.19
N MET A 876 -10.70 4.32 21.58
CA MET A 876 -10.49 3.06 22.29
C MET A 876 -9.08 2.51 22.13
N GLY A 877 -8.44 2.21 23.26
CA GLY A 877 -7.28 1.33 23.32
C GLY A 877 -7.68 -0.15 23.22
N VAL A 878 -6.76 -1.00 22.77
CA VAL A 878 -6.94 -2.46 22.79
C VAL A 878 -5.65 -3.13 23.27
N LEU A 879 -5.75 -3.95 24.30
CA LEU A 879 -4.66 -4.84 24.74
C LEU A 879 -5.02 -6.28 24.38
N GLY A 880 -4.11 -6.99 23.71
CA GLY A 880 -4.16 -8.44 23.56
C GLY A 880 -3.35 -9.11 24.66
N ILE A 881 -3.95 -10.02 25.43
CA ILE A 881 -3.27 -10.81 26.45
C ILE A 881 -3.42 -12.29 26.07
N ALA A 882 -2.32 -12.95 25.73
CA ALA A 882 -2.34 -14.27 25.11
C ALA A 882 -1.25 -15.21 25.66
N GLY A 883 -1.60 -16.48 25.82
CA GLY A 883 -0.73 -17.57 26.31
C GLY A 883 -1.43 -18.44 27.36
N PRO A 884 -0.87 -19.61 27.70
CA PRO A 884 -1.49 -20.56 28.63
C PRO A 884 -1.85 -19.96 30.01
N TYR A 885 -1.12 -18.94 30.48
CA TYR A 885 -1.39 -18.27 31.76
C TYR A 885 -2.29 -17.03 31.66
N ALA A 886 -2.75 -16.60 30.47
CA ALA A 886 -3.57 -15.38 30.31
C ALA A 886 -4.81 -15.36 31.23
N ARG A 887 -5.50 -16.49 31.38
CA ARG A 887 -6.62 -16.64 32.34
C ARG A 887 -6.17 -16.48 33.80
N LYS A 888 -5.03 -17.06 34.18
CA LYS A 888 -4.50 -17.01 35.56
C LYS A 888 -4.17 -15.57 35.97
N VAL A 889 -3.58 -14.78 35.06
CA VAL A 889 -3.30 -13.36 35.29
C VAL A 889 -4.58 -12.54 35.37
N LEU A 890 -5.44 -12.59 34.34
CA LEU A 890 -6.64 -11.74 34.28
C LEU A 890 -7.65 -12.04 35.40
N GLN A 891 -7.73 -13.28 35.88
CA GLN A 891 -8.64 -13.64 36.98
C GLN A 891 -8.25 -13.02 38.32
N LYS A 892 -6.96 -12.66 38.54
CA LYS A 892 -6.53 -11.90 39.74
C LYS A 892 -7.14 -10.48 39.80
N LEU A 893 -7.52 -9.95 38.63
CA LEU A 893 -7.91 -8.55 38.45
C LEU A 893 -9.43 -8.35 38.35
N THR A 894 -10.22 -9.42 38.23
CA THR A 894 -11.68 -9.34 38.01
C THR A 894 -12.48 -10.35 38.82
N THR A 895 -13.72 -9.98 39.16
CA THR A 895 -14.74 -10.85 39.76
C THR A 895 -15.56 -11.62 38.74
N GLU A 896 -15.40 -11.35 37.43
CA GLU A 896 -16.04 -12.11 36.36
C GLU A 896 -15.41 -13.51 36.25
N ASP A 897 -16.21 -14.56 36.10
CA ASP A 897 -15.71 -15.93 35.89
C ASP A 897 -15.13 -16.09 34.48
N LEU A 898 -13.79 -16.13 34.38
CA LEU A 898 -13.04 -16.31 33.13
C LEU A 898 -12.80 -17.80 32.79
N SER A 899 -13.39 -18.75 33.52
CA SER A 899 -13.29 -20.18 33.24
C SER A 899 -13.83 -20.53 31.85
N ASP A 900 -13.32 -21.62 31.27
CA ASP A 900 -13.75 -22.06 29.93
C ASP A 900 -15.24 -22.48 29.87
N ALA A 901 -15.84 -22.85 31.01
CA ALA A 901 -17.25 -23.17 31.11
C ALA A 901 -18.13 -21.91 31.10
N ALA A 902 -17.72 -20.86 31.82
CA ALA A 902 -18.42 -19.58 31.87
C ALA A 902 -18.12 -18.73 30.64
N PHE A 903 -16.87 -18.31 30.44
CA PHE A 903 -16.41 -17.41 29.38
C PHE A 903 -15.87 -18.22 28.19
N LYS A 904 -16.76 -18.56 27.26
CA LYS A 904 -16.46 -19.42 26.11
C LYS A 904 -15.69 -18.65 25.03
N PHE A 905 -14.93 -19.39 24.20
CA PHE A 905 -14.29 -18.83 23.01
C PHE A 905 -15.30 -18.08 22.12
N LEU A 906 -14.92 -16.92 21.61
CA LEU A 906 -15.77 -15.98 20.88
C LEU A 906 -17.03 -15.49 21.64
N GLN A 907 -16.97 -15.41 22.97
CA GLN A 907 -17.87 -14.54 23.73
C GLN A 907 -17.28 -13.14 23.91
N SER A 908 -18.16 -12.17 24.09
CA SER A 908 -17.85 -10.78 24.43
C SER A 908 -18.65 -10.34 25.65
N ARG A 909 -18.00 -9.65 26.60
CA ARG A 909 -18.61 -9.15 27.84
C ARG A 909 -18.01 -7.82 28.27
N HIS A 910 -18.81 -6.95 28.87
CA HIS A 910 -18.30 -5.83 29.65
C HIS A 910 -17.86 -6.34 31.02
N ILE A 911 -16.61 -6.09 31.40
CA ILE A 911 -16.00 -6.50 32.66
C ILE A 911 -15.29 -5.31 33.33
N LYS A 912 -14.81 -5.52 34.56
CA LYS A 912 -13.87 -4.60 35.20
C LYS A 912 -12.58 -5.33 35.58
N LEU A 913 -11.44 -4.70 35.34
CA LEU A 913 -10.10 -5.16 35.71
C LEU A 913 -9.47 -4.09 36.61
N SER A 914 -9.25 -4.39 37.89
CA SER A 914 -8.86 -3.37 38.90
C SER A 914 -9.73 -2.10 38.85
N ASN A 915 -11.05 -2.28 38.75
CA ASN A 915 -12.09 -1.25 38.54
C ASN A 915 -12.09 -0.53 37.19
N ILE A 916 -11.07 -0.66 36.34
CA ILE A 916 -11.04 -0.13 34.97
C ILE A 916 -12.06 -0.90 34.12
N ALA A 917 -12.93 -0.19 33.39
CA ALA A 917 -13.95 -0.81 32.55
C ALA A 917 -13.39 -1.22 31.19
N ALA A 918 -13.66 -2.45 30.77
CA ALA A 918 -13.27 -2.96 29.45
C ALA A 918 -14.35 -3.86 28.86
N THR A 919 -14.45 -3.89 27.53
CA THR A 919 -15.15 -4.96 26.81
C THR A 919 -14.13 -6.03 26.46
N ALA A 920 -14.20 -7.17 27.13
CA ALA A 920 -13.34 -8.31 26.89
C ALA A 920 -13.96 -9.23 25.84
N ILE A 921 -13.16 -9.67 24.87
CA ILE A 921 -13.54 -10.69 23.87
C ILE A 921 -12.58 -11.86 24.00
N ARG A 922 -13.07 -13.09 24.20
CA ARG A 922 -12.19 -14.29 24.26
C ARG A 922 -11.81 -14.74 22.85
N ILE A 923 -10.85 -14.02 22.29
CA ILE A 923 -10.23 -14.24 20.98
C ILE A 923 -8.74 -13.85 21.10
N SER A 924 -7.90 -14.42 20.24
CA SER A 924 -6.53 -13.95 20.03
C SER A 924 -6.06 -14.37 18.65
N TYR A 925 -5.46 -13.45 17.90
CA TYR A 925 -4.87 -13.73 16.59
C TYR A 925 -3.56 -14.57 16.69
N THR A 926 -3.06 -14.81 17.90
CA THR A 926 -2.01 -15.83 18.16
C THR A 926 -2.55 -17.27 18.12
N GLY A 927 -3.89 -17.43 18.18
CA GLY A 927 -4.62 -18.69 18.33
C GLY A 927 -4.36 -19.47 19.62
N GLU A 928 -3.65 -18.87 20.58
CA GLU A 928 -3.53 -19.36 21.96
C GLU A 928 -4.71 -18.87 22.82
N LEU A 929 -4.79 -19.36 24.07
CA LEU A 929 -5.72 -18.82 25.06
C LEU A 929 -5.46 -17.32 25.23
N GLY A 930 -6.48 -16.49 25.06
CA GLY A 930 -6.33 -15.05 25.27
C GLY A 930 -7.64 -14.29 25.24
N TRP A 931 -7.52 -13.02 25.58
CA TRP A 931 -8.57 -12.02 25.44
C TRP A 931 -8.01 -10.75 24.80
N GLU A 932 -8.84 -10.11 23.98
CA GLU A 932 -8.68 -8.72 23.58
C GLU A 932 -9.52 -7.84 24.52
N LEU A 933 -8.92 -6.80 25.08
CA LEU A 933 -9.53 -5.88 26.04
C LEU A 933 -9.72 -4.50 25.40
N TYR A 934 -10.94 -4.21 24.96
CA TYR A 934 -11.32 -2.92 24.38
C TYR A 934 -11.70 -1.96 25.51
N HIS A 935 -10.94 -0.87 25.67
CA HIS A 935 -11.03 0.07 26.79
C HIS A 935 -10.88 1.51 26.26
N ARG A 936 -11.15 2.55 27.07
CA ARG A 936 -10.96 3.93 26.62
C ARG A 936 -9.46 4.24 26.49
N ARG A 937 -9.05 5.05 25.50
CA ARG A 937 -7.64 5.35 25.20
C ARG A 937 -6.89 6.01 26.37
N GLU A 938 -7.59 6.73 27.26
CA GLU A 938 -7.04 7.30 28.49
C GLU A 938 -6.76 6.25 29.58
N ASP A 939 -7.44 5.10 29.56
CA ASP A 939 -7.25 4.02 30.55
C ASP A 939 -6.06 3.10 30.20
N SER A 940 -5.44 3.25 29.02
CA SER A 940 -4.51 2.25 28.47
C SER A 940 -3.27 1.99 29.34
N GLU A 941 -2.60 3.05 29.81
CA GLU A 941 -1.43 2.92 30.69
C GLU A 941 -1.79 2.22 32.01
N ALA A 942 -2.89 2.65 32.64
CA ALA A 942 -3.34 2.09 33.90
C ALA A 942 -3.70 0.60 33.77
N LEU A 943 -4.40 0.22 32.69
CA LEU A 943 -4.79 -1.16 32.42
C LEU A 943 -3.59 -2.06 32.11
N TYR A 944 -2.64 -1.58 31.30
CA TYR A 944 -1.39 -2.29 31.04
C TYR A 944 -0.59 -2.51 32.34
N ASN A 945 -0.41 -1.47 33.15
CA ASN A 945 0.40 -1.55 34.37
C ASN A 945 -0.14 -2.59 35.36
N VAL A 946 -1.47 -2.62 35.63
CA VAL A 946 -2.05 -3.63 36.55
C VAL A 946 -2.01 -5.05 35.99
N ILE A 947 -2.06 -5.23 34.67
CA ILE A 947 -1.90 -6.54 34.01
C ILE A 947 -0.46 -7.03 34.14
N MET A 948 0.51 -6.15 33.88
CA MET A 948 1.94 -6.48 34.00
C MET A 948 2.34 -6.77 35.45
N GLU A 949 1.77 -6.06 36.43
CA GLU A 949 1.98 -6.31 37.86
C GLU A 949 1.39 -7.67 38.28
N ALA A 950 0.11 -7.92 37.98
CA ALA A 950 -0.56 -9.17 38.36
C ALA A 950 0.06 -10.42 37.71
N GLY A 951 0.72 -10.27 36.56
CA GLY A 951 1.35 -11.36 35.82
C GLY A 951 2.82 -11.64 36.16
N GLN A 952 3.44 -10.94 37.11
CA GLN A 952 4.85 -11.14 37.46
C GLN A 952 5.14 -12.59 37.91
N GLU A 953 4.24 -13.22 38.67
CA GLU A 953 4.38 -14.61 39.13
C GLU A 953 4.33 -15.64 37.98
N GLU A 954 3.61 -15.32 36.90
CA GLU A 954 3.54 -16.09 35.67
C GLU A 954 4.66 -15.73 34.68
N GLY A 955 5.53 -14.78 35.06
CA GLY A 955 6.64 -14.29 34.24
C GLY A 955 6.17 -13.58 32.97
N ILE A 956 5.13 -12.74 33.07
CA ILE A 956 4.56 -11.95 31.96
C ILE A 956 5.58 -11.01 31.31
N ASP A 957 5.46 -10.82 29.99
CA ASP A 957 6.33 -9.92 29.23
C ASP A 957 5.56 -9.36 28.00
N ASN A 958 6.20 -8.48 27.25
CA ASN A 958 5.63 -7.89 26.03
C ASN A 958 5.92 -8.75 24.78
N PHE A 959 5.09 -8.63 23.75
CA PHE A 959 5.40 -9.07 22.39
C PHE A 959 4.86 -8.10 21.33
N GLY A 960 5.53 -8.03 20.18
CA GLY A 960 5.22 -7.13 19.07
C GLY A 960 4.62 -7.84 17.86
N THR A 961 4.34 -7.05 16.81
CA THR A 961 3.66 -7.54 15.60
C THR A 961 4.48 -8.55 14.78
N TYR A 962 5.81 -8.57 14.89
CA TYR A 962 6.65 -9.57 14.20
C TYR A 962 6.49 -10.96 14.84
N ALA A 963 6.41 -11.04 16.18
CA ALA A 963 6.09 -12.27 16.89
C ALA A 963 4.64 -12.71 16.62
N LEU A 964 3.70 -11.75 16.57
CA LEU A 964 2.31 -12.02 16.17
C LEU A 964 2.23 -12.64 14.76
N ASN A 965 3.02 -12.18 13.79
CA ASN A 965 3.05 -12.74 12.45
C ASN A 965 3.56 -14.20 12.44
N ALA A 966 4.57 -14.54 13.24
CA ALA A 966 5.01 -15.94 13.39
C ALA A 966 3.90 -16.80 14.01
N LEU A 967 3.33 -16.35 15.13
CA LEU A 967 2.27 -17.06 15.86
C LEU A 967 1.04 -17.32 14.98
N ARG A 968 0.54 -16.32 14.25
CA ARG A 968 -0.66 -16.46 13.40
C ARG A 968 -0.42 -17.36 12.19
N LEU A 969 0.80 -17.37 11.63
CA LEU A 969 1.16 -18.23 10.50
C LEU A 969 1.19 -19.70 10.90
N GLU A 970 1.70 -20.06 12.08
CA GLU A 970 1.64 -21.45 12.56
C GLU A 970 0.20 -21.93 12.79
N LYS A 971 -0.73 -21.02 13.11
CA LYS A 971 -2.18 -21.29 13.20
C LYS A 971 -2.92 -21.25 11.85
N ALA A 972 -2.20 -21.04 10.75
CA ALA A 972 -2.71 -20.83 9.40
C ALA A 972 -3.84 -19.77 9.32
N PHE A 973 -3.73 -18.71 10.12
CA PHE A 973 -4.64 -17.56 10.02
C PHE A 973 -4.23 -16.68 8.85
N ARG A 974 -5.19 -16.43 7.95
CA ARG A 974 -5.03 -15.53 6.79
C ARG A 974 -5.04 -14.08 7.28
N ALA A 975 -4.23 -13.22 6.67
CA ALA A 975 -4.31 -11.77 6.86
C ALA A 975 -4.96 -11.10 5.64
N TRP A 976 -5.97 -10.25 5.87
CA TRP A 976 -6.49 -9.38 4.82
C TRP A 976 -5.38 -8.42 4.34
N GLY A 977 -5.33 -8.16 3.04
CA GLY A 977 -4.25 -7.41 2.38
C GLY A 977 -3.03 -8.27 2.01
N ALA A 978 -2.98 -9.55 2.42
CA ALA A 978 -1.96 -10.51 2.02
C ALA A 978 -2.57 -11.77 1.41
N GLU A 979 -3.25 -12.62 2.20
CA GLU A 979 -3.87 -13.85 1.72
C GLU A 979 -5.17 -13.60 0.94
N MET A 980 -5.86 -12.50 1.26
CA MET A 980 -7.09 -12.09 0.57
C MET A 980 -7.29 -10.57 0.55
N ASN A 981 -7.82 -10.08 -0.56
CA ASN A 981 -8.11 -8.68 -0.87
C ASN A 981 -9.05 -8.63 -2.10
N CYS A 982 -9.16 -7.50 -2.80
CA CYS A 982 -10.00 -7.40 -4.01
C CYS A 982 -9.49 -8.18 -5.24
N ASP A 983 -8.31 -8.81 -5.18
CA ASP A 983 -7.82 -9.75 -6.21
C ASP A 983 -8.26 -11.20 -5.99
N THR A 984 -8.94 -11.51 -4.87
CA THR A 984 -9.25 -12.89 -4.48
C THR A 984 -10.68 -13.07 -4.01
N ASN A 985 -11.22 -14.27 -4.24
CA ASN A 985 -12.49 -14.70 -3.66
C ASN A 985 -12.26 -15.58 -2.41
N PRO A 986 -13.18 -15.62 -1.44
CA PRO A 986 -12.96 -16.35 -0.18
C PRO A 986 -12.88 -17.87 -0.36
N LEU A 987 -13.35 -18.44 -1.48
CA LEU A 987 -13.32 -19.88 -1.71
C LEU A 987 -11.93 -20.36 -2.17
N GLU A 988 -11.20 -19.56 -2.96
CA GLU A 988 -9.79 -19.86 -3.28
C GLU A 988 -8.85 -19.56 -2.11
N ALA A 989 -9.18 -18.59 -1.25
CA ALA A 989 -8.44 -18.30 -0.01
C ALA A 989 -8.60 -19.39 1.10
N GLY A 990 -9.52 -20.34 0.92
CA GLY A 990 -9.84 -21.37 1.92
C GLY A 990 -10.66 -20.86 3.12
N LEU A 991 -11.40 -19.76 2.94
CA LEU A 991 -12.23 -19.13 3.98
C LEU A 991 -13.67 -19.69 4.02
N ASP A 992 -13.95 -20.80 3.33
CA ASP A 992 -15.29 -21.37 3.18
C ASP A 992 -15.98 -21.72 4.52
N TYR A 993 -15.22 -21.98 5.58
CA TYR A 993 -15.75 -22.10 6.94
C TYR A 993 -16.53 -20.86 7.41
N PHE A 994 -16.14 -19.66 6.99
CA PHE A 994 -16.80 -18.40 7.38
C PHE A 994 -17.98 -18.05 6.46
N ILE A 995 -17.99 -18.53 5.21
CA ILE A 995 -18.99 -18.16 4.20
C ILE A 995 -20.27 -19.01 4.32
N LYS A 996 -21.40 -18.38 4.64
CA LYS A 996 -22.69 -19.07 4.83
C LYS A 996 -23.59 -18.90 3.61
N LEU A 997 -23.20 -19.50 2.48
CA LEU A 997 -23.92 -19.45 1.18
C LEU A 997 -25.42 -19.80 1.26
N ASN A 998 -25.82 -20.59 2.26
CA ASN A 998 -27.20 -21.03 2.50
C ASN A 998 -27.96 -20.18 3.54
N LYS A 999 -27.41 -19.07 4.07
CA LYS A 999 -28.17 -18.18 4.94
C LYS A 999 -29.31 -17.51 4.17
N PRO A 1000 -30.44 -17.15 4.82
CA PRO A 1000 -31.62 -16.65 4.10
C PRO A 1000 -31.34 -15.35 3.34
N VAL A 1001 -30.78 -14.35 4.02
CA VAL A 1001 -30.50 -13.03 3.42
C VAL A 1001 -29.56 -13.15 2.24
N ASP A 1002 -29.89 -12.42 1.17
CA ASP A 1002 -29.14 -12.37 -0.06
C ASP A 1002 -27.98 -11.39 0.08
N PHE A 1003 -26.92 -11.83 0.76
CA PHE A 1003 -25.75 -11.01 1.05
C PHE A 1003 -24.95 -10.66 -0.22
N ARG A 1004 -24.25 -9.53 -0.20
CA ARG A 1004 -23.51 -9.01 -1.35
C ARG A 1004 -22.48 -10.04 -1.84
N GLY A 1005 -22.47 -10.32 -3.15
CA GLY A 1005 -21.58 -11.32 -3.78
C GLY A 1005 -21.99 -12.80 -3.67
N LYS A 1006 -23.07 -13.15 -2.95
CA LYS A 1006 -23.52 -14.56 -2.75
C LYS A 1006 -23.73 -15.34 -4.05
N GLN A 1007 -24.32 -14.72 -5.08
CA GLN A 1007 -24.56 -15.30 -6.40
C GLN A 1007 -23.25 -15.59 -7.14
N ALA A 1008 -22.31 -14.63 -7.10
CA ALA A 1008 -20.99 -14.81 -7.70
C ALA A 1008 -20.25 -15.98 -7.02
N LEU A 1009 -20.32 -16.10 -5.69
CA LEU A 1009 -19.73 -17.24 -4.98
C LEU A 1009 -20.39 -18.58 -5.32
N LYS A 1010 -21.71 -18.63 -5.52
CA LYS A 1010 -22.38 -19.85 -5.99
C LYS A 1010 -21.86 -20.25 -7.38
N GLN A 1011 -21.81 -19.32 -8.32
CA GLN A 1011 -21.27 -19.56 -9.67
C GLN A 1011 -19.79 -19.98 -9.65
N ILE A 1012 -18.95 -19.37 -8.80
CA ILE A 1012 -17.55 -19.77 -8.61
C ILE A 1012 -17.46 -21.19 -8.05
N LYS A 1013 -18.30 -21.54 -7.06
CA LYS A 1013 -18.34 -22.88 -6.47
C LYS A 1013 -18.82 -23.96 -7.45
N GLU A 1014 -19.82 -23.65 -8.27
CA GLU A 1014 -20.37 -24.52 -9.31
C GLU A 1014 -19.38 -24.73 -10.47
N LYS A 1015 -18.64 -23.69 -10.85
CA LYS A 1015 -17.62 -23.72 -11.92
C LYS A 1015 -16.31 -24.39 -11.50
N GLY A 1016 -16.02 -24.42 -10.20
CA GLY A 1016 -14.75 -24.88 -9.66
C GLY A 1016 -13.67 -23.81 -9.62
N LEU A 1017 -12.72 -23.99 -8.71
CA LEU A 1017 -11.56 -23.11 -8.54
C LEU A 1017 -10.48 -23.41 -9.60
N LYS A 1018 -9.66 -22.41 -9.92
CA LYS A 1018 -8.46 -22.56 -10.79
C LYS A 1018 -7.15 -22.55 -10.01
N ARG A 1019 -7.10 -21.76 -8.94
CA ARG A 1019 -6.01 -21.70 -7.97
C ARG A 1019 -6.59 -21.93 -6.58
N ARG A 1020 -5.73 -22.26 -5.62
CA ARG A 1020 -6.06 -22.32 -4.20
C ARG A 1020 -4.90 -21.74 -3.39
N LEU A 1021 -5.20 -21.08 -2.29
CA LEU A 1021 -4.23 -20.77 -1.26
C LEU A 1021 -3.77 -22.09 -0.60
N VAL A 1022 -2.47 -22.29 -0.54
CA VAL A 1022 -1.80 -23.41 0.10
C VAL A 1022 -0.78 -22.92 1.11
N TYR A 1023 -0.39 -23.83 1.99
CA TYR A 1023 0.50 -23.57 3.11
C TYR A 1023 1.77 -24.40 2.92
N LEU A 1024 2.93 -23.74 2.94
CA LEU A 1024 4.23 -24.27 2.55
C LEU A 1024 5.21 -24.30 3.72
N THR A 1025 6.01 -25.36 3.82
CA THR A 1025 7.27 -25.36 4.57
C THR A 1025 8.47 -25.41 3.64
N LEU A 1026 9.58 -24.77 4.03
CA LEU A 1026 10.87 -24.81 3.32
C LEU A 1026 12.06 -24.59 4.28
N GLU A 1027 13.18 -25.25 4.00
CA GLU A 1027 14.41 -25.12 4.78
C GLU A 1027 15.29 -23.98 4.23
N THR A 1028 15.70 -23.05 5.09
CA THR A 1028 16.45 -21.84 4.68
C THR A 1028 17.55 -21.45 5.69
N PRO A 1029 18.78 -21.13 5.25
CA PRO A 1029 19.92 -20.93 6.14
C PRO A 1029 19.98 -19.52 6.77
N ASP A 1030 19.67 -18.47 6.00
CA ASP A 1030 19.92 -17.07 6.35
C ASP A 1030 18.74 -16.12 6.02
N ILE A 1031 17.66 -16.62 5.43
CA ILE A 1031 16.58 -15.85 4.83
C ILE A 1031 15.23 -16.54 5.06
N ASP A 1032 14.14 -15.77 5.13
CA ASP A 1032 12.77 -16.27 5.22
C ASP A 1032 11.92 -15.50 4.19
N PRO A 1033 10.87 -16.11 3.60
CA PRO A 1033 9.94 -15.40 2.72
C PRO A 1033 9.13 -14.40 3.55
N GLU A 1034 8.82 -13.25 2.96
CA GLU A 1034 7.88 -12.28 3.54
C GLU A 1034 6.52 -12.23 2.81
N GLY A 1035 6.44 -12.78 1.59
CA GLY A 1035 5.29 -12.66 0.70
C GLY A 1035 5.64 -11.93 -0.60
N ASN A 1036 4.92 -12.23 -1.68
CA ASN A 1036 5.11 -11.75 -3.06
C ASN A 1036 6.32 -12.34 -3.80
N GLU A 1037 6.94 -13.40 -3.30
CA GLU A 1037 7.99 -14.15 -4.01
C GLU A 1037 7.39 -15.13 -5.03
N SER A 1038 8.10 -15.36 -6.14
CA SER A 1038 7.67 -16.30 -7.20
C SER A 1038 7.76 -17.76 -6.73
N VAL A 1039 6.68 -18.50 -6.95
CA VAL A 1039 6.61 -19.95 -6.71
C VAL A 1039 6.72 -20.69 -8.03
N TRP A 1040 7.72 -21.56 -8.12
CA TRP A 1040 8.12 -22.29 -9.31
C TRP A 1040 7.74 -23.78 -9.23
N HIS A 1041 7.46 -24.37 -10.40
CA HIS A 1041 7.39 -25.82 -10.58
C HIS A 1041 7.89 -26.17 -12.00
N ASN A 1042 8.77 -27.17 -12.11
CA ASN A 1042 9.34 -27.66 -13.37
C ASN A 1042 9.85 -26.55 -14.31
N GLY A 1043 10.60 -25.59 -13.78
CA GLY A 1043 11.19 -24.49 -14.56
C GLY A 1043 10.20 -23.41 -15.03
N ARG A 1044 9.00 -23.34 -14.44
CA ARG A 1044 8.02 -22.27 -14.70
C ARG A 1044 7.49 -21.67 -13.40
N VAL A 1045 7.26 -20.36 -13.37
CA VAL A 1045 6.46 -19.74 -12.31
C VAL A 1045 5.01 -20.22 -12.46
N ILE A 1046 4.42 -20.69 -11.36
CA ILE A 1046 3.03 -21.18 -11.30
C ILE A 1046 2.15 -20.35 -10.36
N GLY A 1047 2.74 -19.44 -9.59
CA GLY A 1047 2.04 -18.60 -8.62
C GLY A 1047 3.02 -17.80 -7.75
N ASN A 1048 2.53 -17.34 -6.60
CA ASN A 1048 3.28 -16.47 -5.70
C ASN A 1048 2.98 -16.78 -4.23
N THR A 1049 3.94 -16.49 -3.33
CA THR A 1049 3.67 -16.40 -1.90
C THR A 1049 2.81 -15.15 -1.60
N THR A 1050 2.00 -15.20 -0.55
CA THR A 1050 1.21 -14.05 -0.07
C THR A 1050 1.78 -13.45 1.20
N SER A 1051 2.25 -14.31 2.12
CA SER A 1051 3.03 -13.91 3.28
C SER A 1051 3.91 -15.06 3.77
N GLY A 1052 4.92 -14.75 4.58
CA GLY A 1052 5.79 -15.75 5.22
C GLY A 1052 6.42 -15.26 6.53
N ASN A 1053 7.05 -16.20 7.25
CA ASN A 1053 7.89 -15.98 8.43
C ASN A 1053 8.61 -17.30 8.82
N TYR A 1054 9.54 -17.23 9.77
CA TYR A 1054 10.16 -18.42 10.39
C TYR A 1054 9.24 -19.08 11.43
N SER A 1055 9.17 -20.42 11.43
CA SER A 1055 8.57 -21.21 12.51
C SER A 1055 9.62 -21.51 13.58
N TYR A 1056 9.54 -20.80 14.70
CA TYR A 1056 10.42 -21.05 15.85
C TYR A 1056 10.13 -22.38 16.56
N SER A 1057 8.97 -23.01 16.33
CA SER A 1057 8.68 -24.36 16.84
C SER A 1057 9.25 -25.50 15.99
N THR A 1058 9.29 -25.34 14.66
CA THR A 1058 9.73 -26.41 13.72
C THR A 1058 11.04 -26.11 13.00
N GLN A 1059 11.68 -24.97 13.30
CA GLN A 1059 13.02 -24.56 12.82
C GLN A 1059 13.15 -24.50 11.29
N GLN A 1060 12.08 -24.09 10.62
CA GLN A 1060 12.00 -23.96 9.17
C GLN A 1060 11.16 -22.73 8.79
N SER A 1061 11.27 -22.30 7.54
CA SER A 1061 10.47 -21.20 6.99
C SER A 1061 9.06 -21.65 6.64
N LEU A 1062 8.08 -20.75 6.81
CA LEU A 1062 6.68 -20.92 6.44
C LEU A 1062 6.26 -19.87 5.42
N ALA A 1063 5.43 -20.26 4.45
CA ALA A 1063 4.74 -19.33 3.56
C ALA A 1063 3.32 -19.77 3.23
N PHE A 1064 2.40 -18.81 3.12
CA PHE A 1064 1.18 -18.98 2.33
C PHE A 1064 1.49 -18.67 0.86
N ALA A 1065 0.85 -19.38 -0.06
CA ALA A 1065 1.00 -19.15 -1.50
C ALA A 1065 -0.26 -19.49 -2.30
N TYR A 1066 -0.53 -18.77 -3.39
CA TYR A 1066 -1.51 -19.19 -4.40
C TYR A 1066 -0.85 -20.09 -5.45
N VAL A 1067 -1.41 -21.27 -5.67
CA VAL A 1067 -0.94 -22.24 -6.70
C VAL A 1067 -2.12 -22.82 -7.49
N PRO A 1068 -1.92 -23.37 -8.71
CA PRO A 1068 -2.96 -24.06 -9.46
C PRO A 1068 -3.54 -25.25 -8.69
N THR A 1069 -4.82 -25.51 -8.84
CA THR A 1069 -5.56 -26.56 -8.08
C THR A 1069 -4.97 -27.97 -8.21
N GLU A 1070 -4.37 -28.28 -9.35
CA GLU A 1070 -3.69 -29.53 -9.66
C GLU A 1070 -2.37 -29.70 -8.88
N LEU A 1071 -1.75 -28.59 -8.45
CA LEU A 1071 -0.55 -28.53 -7.62
C LEU A 1071 -0.86 -28.19 -6.15
N SER A 1072 -2.13 -28.11 -5.73
CA SER A 1072 -2.51 -27.66 -4.38
C SER A 1072 -2.65 -28.78 -3.34
N LYS A 1073 -2.08 -29.97 -3.60
CA LYS A 1073 -2.20 -31.16 -2.75
C LYS A 1073 -1.10 -31.23 -1.69
N VAL A 1074 -1.45 -31.63 -0.47
CA VAL A 1074 -0.48 -31.96 0.58
C VAL A 1074 0.54 -33.01 0.07
N GLY A 1075 1.82 -32.77 0.35
CA GLY A 1075 2.95 -33.54 -0.17
C GLY A 1075 3.52 -33.05 -1.50
N GLN A 1076 2.83 -32.15 -2.22
CA GLN A 1076 3.36 -31.59 -3.47
C GLN A 1076 4.66 -30.82 -3.22
N LYS A 1077 5.65 -31.06 -4.10
CA LYS A 1077 6.93 -30.34 -4.10
C LYS A 1077 6.88 -29.17 -5.09
N LEU A 1078 7.36 -28.02 -4.61
CA LEU A 1078 7.43 -26.74 -5.31
C LEU A 1078 8.80 -26.10 -5.00
N GLU A 1079 9.06 -24.96 -5.61
CA GLU A 1079 10.24 -24.13 -5.33
C GLU A 1079 9.82 -22.69 -5.04
N VAL A 1080 10.45 -22.03 -4.06
CA VAL A 1080 10.24 -20.59 -3.77
C VAL A 1080 11.53 -19.85 -4.07
N GLU A 1081 11.47 -18.81 -4.90
CA GLU A 1081 12.64 -18.03 -5.29
C GLU A 1081 12.95 -16.93 -4.26
N LEU A 1082 13.97 -17.12 -3.43
CA LEU A 1082 14.46 -16.12 -2.48
C LEU A 1082 15.84 -15.62 -2.94
N LEU A 1083 15.94 -14.32 -3.24
CA LEU A 1083 17.14 -13.68 -3.80
C LEU A 1083 17.79 -14.46 -4.97
N ARG A 1084 17.00 -14.74 -6.03
CA ARG A 1084 17.40 -15.55 -7.21
C ARG A 1084 17.83 -17.00 -6.93
N LYS A 1085 17.68 -17.51 -5.70
CA LYS A 1085 17.91 -18.92 -5.37
C LYS A 1085 16.57 -19.60 -5.08
N ASN A 1086 16.31 -20.70 -5.79
CA ASN A 1086 15.13 -21.53 -5.55
C ASN A 1086 15.37 -22.44 -4.35
N TYR A 1087 14.48 -22.37 -3.36
CA TYR A 1087 14.45 -23.22 -2.17
C TYR A 1087 13.31 -24.24 -2.31
N SER A 1088 13.61 -25.52 -2.04
CA SER A 1088 12.62 -26.60 -2.13
C SER A 1088 11.55 -26.41 -1.06
N ALA A 1089 10.29 -26.36 -1.47
CA ALA A 1089 9.13 -26.17 -0.61
C ALA A 1089 8.17 -27.36 -0.72
N THR A 1090 7.44 -27.63 0.36
CA THR A 1090 6.43 -28.70 0.42
C THR A 1090 5.09 -28.11 0.81
N VAL A 1091 4.03 -28.42 0.07
CA VAL A 1091 2.66 -28.18 0.52
C VAL A 1091 2.36 -29.09 1.70
N VAL A 1092 2.06 -28.54 2.87
CA VAL A 1092 1.72 -29.30 4.10
C VAL A 1092 0.25 -29.12 4.48
N GLU A 1093 -0.23 -29.95 5.40
CA GLU A 1093 -1.58 -29.78 5.96
C GLU A 1093 -1.61 -28.56 6.90
N GLU A 1094 -2.73 -27.83 6.89
CA GLU A 1094 -2.93 -26.63 7.71
C GLU A 1094 -3.94 -26.88 8.85
N PRO A 1095 -3.72 -26.33 10.07
CA PRO A 1095 -2.57 -25.55 10.51
C PRO A 1095 -1.41 -26.41 11.04
N LEU A 1096 -0.19 -25.87 11.05
CA LEU A 1096 0.97 -26.52 11.65
C LEU A 1096 0.79 -26.74 13.17
N VAL A 1097 0.21 -25.74 13.84
CA VAL A 1097 -0.08 -25.76 15.28
C VAL A 1097 -1.58 -25.55 15.48
N LEU A 1098 -2.24 -26.51 16.13
CA LEU A 1098 -3.66 -26.40 16.48
C LEU A 1098 -3.90 -25.28 17.51
N THR A 1099 -4.94 -24.48 17.29
CA THR A 1099 -5.40 -23.43 18.22
C THR A 1099 -5.85 -23.98 19.57
N GLU A 1100 -5.74 -23.20 20.66
CA GLU A 1100 -6.13 -23.61 22.03
C GLU A 1100 -7.53 -24.25 22.06
N GLN A 1101 -8.53 -23.57 21.53
CA GLN A 1101 -9.91 -24.06 21.45
C GLN A 1101 -10.03 -25.41 20.72
N THR A 1102 -9.21 -25.65 19.69
CA THR A 1102 -9.18 -26.93 18.97
C THR A 1102 -8.53 -28.01 19.83
N ARG A 1103 -7.41 -27.71 20.50
CA ARG A 1103 -6.74 -28.64 21.43
C ARG A 1103 -7.66 -29.01 22.60
N MET A 1104 -8.33 -28.03 23.22
CA MET A 1104 -9.33 -28.26 24.28
C MET A 1104 -10.52 -29.11 23.81
N ARG A 1105 -11.04 -28.85 22.59
CA ARG A 1105 -12.14 -29.65 22.01
C ARG A 1105 -11.74 -31.10 21.76
N LEU A 1106 -10.49 -31.34 21.34
CA LEU A 1106 -9.95 -32.69 21.16
C LEU A 1106 -9.74 -33.40 22.51
N GLN A 1107 -9.17 -32.73 23.51
CA GLN A 1107 -9.01 -33.28 24.86
C GLN A 1107 -10.35 -33.69 25.48
N LYS A 1108 -11.38 -32.83 25.41
CA LYS A 1108 -12.74 -33.13 25.91
C LYS A 1108 -13.39 -34.34 25.20
N ARG A 1109 -13.15 -34.50 23.89
CA ARG A 1109 -13.63 -35.67 23.14
C ARG A 1109 -12.85 -36.94 23.48
N GLY A 1110 -11.52 -36.88 23.59
CA GLY A 1110 -10.68 -38.02 23.98
C GLY A 1110 -10.98 -38.53 25.38
N GLY A 1111 -11.27 -37.63 26.33
CA GLY A 1111 -11.70 -37.99 27.68
C GLY A 1111 -13.08 -38.68 27.76
N SER A 1112 -13.87 -38.68 26.68
CA SER A 1112 -15.15 -39.39 26.61
C SER A 1112 -15.02 -40.86 26.14
N ALA A 1113 -13.80 -41.33 25.85
CA ALA A 1113 -13.54 -42.68 25.33
C ALA A 1113 -12.83 -43.61 26.34
N LYS A 1114 -12.78 -43.23 27.62
CA LYS A 1114 -12.36 -44.10 28.75
C LYS A 1114 -13.16 -43.78 30.02
N VAL A 1115 -14.18 -44.59 30.26
CA VAL A 1115 -14.75 -44.92 31.57
C VAL A 1115 -14.92 -46.44 31.58
#